data_AF-A0A0L0MEM5-F1
#
_entry.id   AF-A0A0L0MEM5-F1
#
_cell.length_a   1.000
_cell.length_b   1.000
_cell.length_c   1.000
_cell.angle_alpha   90.00
_cell.angle_beta   90.00
_cell.angle_gamma   90.00
#
_symmetry.space_group_name_H-M   'P 1'
#
loop_
_entity.id
_entity.type
_entity.pdbx_description
1 polymer ?
#
loop_
_entity_poly.entity_id
_entity_poly.type
_entity_poly.pdbx_seq_one_letter_code
_entity_poly.pdbx_strand_id
1 'polypeptide(L)'
;MLKFIALIAALALPPVLFDQSWLLAYLAQTATLIVFALSYNLLLGETGLLSFGHAVYSGLGAFAAAHVFNRFGVPLPMLPLVGGIAALLAVFVFGAISTQRAGTAFAMITLGIGELVAASVWLVPGWFGGEGGVTIDRASGAPLFAWTFGPSREAYALIACWCVLSCVAMFALSRTPMCRLANAVRDNPASAAAIGFAPRRVRWTMLLVAAFFAGIAGVLSLINVELVSSESVGLARSTSALVATVIGGAGSFFGPVIGAVLLTFFSTAVASVSAAWPMYLGLFFVWVVVAAPEGVAGWLRRDARALWLGALGALAWSVAADGDRRDLVRASCRYRHATARRMDRCDSFHADRALARAAFAERAMTRALELRGIAKRFGATQVLHGVDLRVEAGERHALIGPNGAGKSTLFDVISGRTRPSDGRIVASGIDITGRPPQRVSRMLARSFQTTSVFAGLSVLDNLRCACLGAASSRMLDRWLLSRDIDRKARAMLEAIGFAARADDPAAQLAYAEQRALDLGLALATDAPLILLDEPTAGMNRAEAARARADPRDHGGPHAARHRTRYGRGLRPRRSHFGAGARACDRIGYAGRDPRESRCTRGLSGRCAMNALLRIGELRAWHGAAQALHGVNLSIGAGEALALIGRNGSGRSTLAKAIMGLVRCEGELRFRETSMIGMRPFQIARLGIGYVPETRDAFPTLSVRDNLLLGERAGSRFTLDDAYALFPVLRERAAVKAGALSGGEQQMLSLARALAGDPSLIVVDEPGEGLAPQMVAQVGACLATLRDRGVAILLIEERLTIARMLDARVAVMWRGVVRFDGSLAALEQNEQVMHEWLSVGASDNSR
;
A
#
# COMPACT_ATOMS: atom_id res chain seq x y z
N MET A 1 -15.44 2.82 -24.59
CA MET A 1 -16.30 2.47 -25.72
C MET A 1 -15.49 1.90 -26.88
N LEU A 2 -14.48 2.61 -27.40
CA LEU A 2 -13.62 2.15 -28.52
C LEU A 2 -13.06 0.71 -28.37
N LYS A 3 -12.56 0.35 -27.18
CA LYS A 3 -12.02 -1.01 -26.91
C LYS A 3 -13.07 -2.13 -27.01
N PHE A 4 -14.32 -1.85 -26.66
CA PHE A 4 -15.42 -2.82 -26.79
C PHE A 4 -15.85 -2.96 -28.25
N ILE A 5 -15.87 -1.86 -29.01
CA ILE A 5 -16.14 -1.91 -30.45
C ILE A 5 -15.06 -2.75 -31.15
N ALA A 6 -13.79 -2.56 -30.80
CA ALA A 6 -12.70 -3.38 -31.33
C ALA A 6 -12.85 -4.87 -30.97
N LEU A 7 -13.22 -5.20 -29.73
CA LEU A 7 -13.48 -6.58 -29.31
C LEU A 7 -14.65 -7.20 -30.10
N ILE A 8 -15.76 -6.47 -30.24
CA ILE A 8 -16.94 -6.93 -30.99
C ILE A 8 -16.57 -7.13 -32.45
N ALA A 9 -15.87 -6.19 -33.07
CA ALA A 9 -15.42 -6.30 -34.45
C ALA A 9 -14.48 -7.50 -34.64
N ALA A 10 -13.53 -7.72 -33.71
CA ALA A 10 -12.61 -8.86 -33.77
C ALA A 10 -13.32 -10.22 -33.67
N LEU A 11 -14.45 -10.30 -32.96
CA LEU A 11 -15.24 -11.53 -32.85
C LEU A 11 -16.28 -11.68 -33.98
N ALA A 12 -16.87 -10.59 -34.47
CA ALA A 12 -17.98 -10.64 -35.42
C ALA A 12 -17.55 -10.56 -36.90
N LEU A 13 -16.45 -9.88 -37.21
CA LEU A 13 -16.01 -9.65 -38.60
C LEU A 13 -15.42 -10.91 -39.27
N PRO A 14 -14.50 -11.68 -38.63
CA PRO A 14 -13.89 -12.83 -39.29
C PRO A 14 -14.86 -13.94 -39.74
N PRO A 15 -15.90 -14.32 -38.96
CA PRO A 15 -16.90 -15.32 -39.39
C PRO A 15 -17.73 -14.91 -40.61
N VAL A 16 -17.86 -13.59 -40.85
CA VAL A 16 -18.62 -13.04 -41.98
C VAL A 16 -17.76 -12.95 -43.22
N LEU A 17 -16.45 -12.73 -43.05
CA LEU A 17 -15.49 -12.62 -44.14
C LEU A 17 -14.94 -13.98 -44.59
N PHE A 18 -14.89 -14.97 -43.70
CA PHE A 18 -14.23 -16.25 -43.95
C PHE A 18 -15.09 -17.42 -43.46
N ASP A 19 -15.43 -18.31 -44.38
CA ASP A 19 -16.30 -19.47 -44.14
C ASP A 19 -15.55 -20.74 -43.71
N GLN A 20 -14.41 -20.60 -43.00
CA GLN A 20 -13.57 -21.74 -42.63
C GLN A 20 -13.86 -22.27 -41.22
N SER A 21 -14.13 -23.57 -41.10
CA SER A 21 -14.50 -24.22 -39.83
C SER A 21 -13.42 -24.13 -38.74
N TRP A 22 -12.13 -24.21 -39.12
CA TRP A 22 -11.03 -24.10 -38.16
C TRP A 22 -10.92 -22.70 -37.55
N LEU A 23 -11.28 -21.65 -38.31
CA LEU A 23 -11.27 -20.27 -37.83
C LEU A 23 -12.38 -20.07 -36.79
N LEU A 24 -13.56 -20.63 -37.01
CA LEU A 24 -14.66 -20.59 -36.04
C LEU A 24 -14.28 -21.30 -34.73
N ALA A 25 -13.63 -22.47 -34.81
CA ALA A 25 -13.14 -23.18 -33.64
C ALA A 25 -12.07 -22.38 -32.87
N TYR A 26 -11.13 -21.76 -33.59
CA TYR A 26 -10.11 -20.88 -33.02
C TYR A 26 -10.73 -19.68 -32.28
N LEU A 27 -11.70 -19.01 -32.91
CA LEU A 27 -12.38 -17.86 -32.30
C LEU A 27 -13.25 -18.28 -31.12
N ALA A 28 -13.93 -19.43 -31.18
CA ALA A 28 -14.70 -19.97 -30.06
C ALA A 28 -13.81 -20.29 -28.85
N GLN A 29 -12.65 -20.93 -29.09
CA GLN A 29 -11.65 -21.21 -28.05
C GLN A 29 -11.10 -19.90 -27.46
N THR A 30 -10.79 -18.92 -28.30
CA THR A 30 -10.32 -17.59 -27.87
C THR A 30 -11.37 -16.89 -27.01
N ALA A 31 -12.63 -16.84 -27.45
CA ALA A 31 -13.74 -16.21 -26.73
C ALA A 31 -13.98 -16.86 -25.36
N THR A 32 -13.91 -18.20 -25.30
CA THR A 32 -14.02 -18.96 -24.06
C THR A 32 -12.88 -18.63 -23.09
N LEU A 33 -11.64 -18.60 -23.60
CA LEU A 33 -10.46 -18.28 -22.82
C LEU A 33 -10.46 -16.80 -22.35
N ILE A 34 -11.01 -15.88 -23.14
CA ILE A 34 -11.19 -14.47 -22.74
C ILE A 34 -12.05 -14.39 -21.47
N VAL A 35 -13.22 -15.04 -21.46
CA VAL A 35 -14.12 -15.03 -20.28
C VAL A 35 -13.42 -15.65 -19.08
N PHE A 36 -12.73 -16.78 -19.29
CA PHE A 36 -12.01 -17.47 -18.23
C PHE A 36 -10.86 -16.62 -17.65
N ALA A 37 -10.01 -16.04 -18.50
CA ALA A 37 -8.89 -15.20 -18.09
C ALA A 37 -9.34 -13.90 -17.44
N LEU A 38 -10.42 -13.26 -17.91
CA LEU A 38 -11.01 -12.10 -17.25
C LEU A 38 -11.58 -12.44 -15.86
N SER A 39 -12.24 -13.59 -15.73
CA SER A 39 -12.73 -14.07 -14.44
C SER A 39 -11.59 -14.32 -13.45
N TYR A 40 -10.47 -14.86 -13.94
CA TYR A 40 -9.25 -15.04 -13.18
C TYR A 40 -8.63 -13.69 -12.77
N ASN A 41 -8.62 -12.71 -13.68
CA ASN A 41 -8.09 -11.38 -13.42
C ASN A 41 -8.92 -10.57 -12.41
N LEU A 42 -10.24 -10.81 -12.30
CA LEU A 42 -11.03 -10.24 -11.21
C LEU A 42 -10.52 -10.69 -9.83
N LEU A 43 -9.90 -11.86 -9.75
CA LEU A 43 -9.32 -12.36 -8.52
C LEU A 43 -7.86 -11.90 -8.37
N LEU A 44 -7.00 -12.18 -9.35
CA LEU A 44 -5.58 -11.83 -9.29
C LEU A 44 -5.36 -10.31 -9.38
N GLY A 45 -5.91 -9.67 -10.42
CA GLY A 45 -5.73 -8.25 -10.72
C GLY A 45 -6.31 -7.34 -9.64
N GLU A 46 -7.56 -7.57 -9.19
CA GLU A 46 -8.23 -6.67 -8.22
C GLU A 46 -7.94 -7.05 -6.76
N THR A 47 -7.78 -8.34 -6.43
CA THR A 47 -7.63 -8.76 -5.02
C THR A 47 -6.22 -9.20 -4.65
N GLY A 48 -5.33 -9.38 -5.63
CA GLY A 48 -3.99 -9.92 -5.44
C GLY A 48 -3.96 -11.41 -5.07
N LEU A 49 -5.09 -12.12 -5.23
CA LEU A 49 -5.19 -13.53 -4.90
C LEU A 49 -4.88 -14.40 -6.11
N LEU A 50 -3.86 -15.24 -5.97
CA LEU A 50 -3.45 -16.20 -6.98
C LEU A 50 -4.11 -17.56 -6.70
N SER A 51 -4.93 -18.06 -7.64
CA SER A 51 -5.74 -19.27 -7.47
C SER A 51 -5.28 -20.38 -8.41
N PHE A 52 -4.74 -21.48 -7.88
CA PHE A 52 -4.42 -22.66 -8.70
C PHE A 52 -5.63 -23.60 -8.88
N GLY A 53 -6.71 -23.37 -8.14
CA GLY A 53 -7.96 -24.13 -8.23
C GLY A 53 -9.06 -23.44 -9.05
N HIS A 54 -8.75 -22.39 -9.83
CA HIS A 54 -9.80 -21.65 -10.54
C HIS A 54 -10.53 -22.48 -11.61
N ALA A 55 -9.81 -23.44 -12.22
CA ALA A 55 -10.38 -24.41 -13.17
C ALA A 55 -11.47 -25.30 -12.55
N VAL A 56 -11.42 -25.57 -11.24
CA VAL A 56 -12.46 -26.33 -10.53
C VAL A 56 -13.83 -25.72 -10.77
N TYR A 57 -13.96 -24.39 -10.67
CA TYR A 57 -15.23 -23.70 -10.83
C TYR A 57 -15.73 -23.76 -12.28
N SER A 58 -14.81 -23.68 -13.24
CA SER A 58 -15.11 -23.83 -14.66
C SER A 58 -15.56 -25.26 -14.98
N GLY A 59 -14.80 -26.26 -14.58
CA GLY A 59 -15.09 -27.66 -14.83
C GLY A 59 -16.35 -28.16 -14.11
N LEU A 60 -16.51 -27.89 -12.80
CA LEU A 60 -17.73 -28.28 -12.08
C LEU A 60 -18.98 -27.58 -12.64
N GLY A 61 -18.85 -26.31 -13.07
CA GLY A 61 -19.92 -25.62 -13.79
C GLY A 61 -20.29 -26.31 -15.10
N ALA A 62 -19.30 -26.75 -15.88
CA ALA A 62 -19.50 -27.50 -17.12
C ALA A 62 -20.11 -28.89 -16.89
N PHE A 63 -19.62 -29.68 -15.93
CA PHE A 63 -20.20 -30.98 -15.57
C PHE A 63 -21.66 -30.85 -15.13
N ALA A 64 -21.96 -29.91 -14.23
CA ALA A 64 -23.32 -29.68 -13.77
C ALA A 64 -24.25 -29.24 -14.93
N ALA A 65 -23.77 -28.36 -15.81
CA ALA A 65 -24.51 -27.95 -16.99
C ALA A 65 -24.76 -29.11 -17.96
N ALA A 66 -23.77 -29.97 -18.22
CA ALA A 66 -23.93 -31.15 -19.07
C ALA A 66 -25.02 -32.09 -18.54
N HIS A 67 -25.01 -32.37 -17.23
CA HIS A 67 -26.05 -33.19 -16.60
C HIS A 67 -27.44 -32.55 -16.68
N VAL A 68 -27.53 -31.25 -16.43
CA VAL A 68 -28.81 -30.53 -16.50
C VAL A 68 -29.34 -30.52 -17.93
N PHE A 69 -28.47 -30.33 -18.93
CA PHE A 69 -28.85 -30.36 -20.33
C PHE A 69 -29.33 -31.75 -20.76
N ASN A 70 -28.56 -32.80 -20.48
CA ASN A 70 -28.91 -34.17 -20.86
C ASN A 70 -30.16 -34.70 -20.15
N ARG A 71 -30.46 -34.21 -18.94
CA ARG A 71 -31.62 -34.69 -18.15
C ARG A 71 -32.89 -33.87 -18.36
N PHE A 72 -32.77 -32.56 -18.53
CA PHE A 72 -33.92 -31.65 -18.55
C PHE A 72 -34.11 -30.91 -19.89
N GLY A 73 -33.16 -31.00 -20.83
CA GLY A 73 -33.29 -30.38 -22.16
C GLY A 73 -33.37 -28.85 -22.12
N VAL A 74 -32.63 -28.20 -21.21
CA VAL A 74 -32.64 -26.74 -21.05
C VAL A 74 -32.20 -26.04 -22.35
N PRO A 75 -32.84 -24.94 -22.78
CA PRO A 75 -32.42 -24.20 -23.97
C PRO A 75 -30.93 -23.84 -23.93
N LEU A 76 -30.19 -24.17 -24.98
CA LEU A 76 -28.74 -24.00 -25.08
C LEU A 76 -28.27 -22.58 -24.69
N PRO A 77 -28.97 -21.49 -25.07
CA PRO A 77 -28.55 -20.13 -24.70
C PRO A 77 -28.60 -19.82 -23.19
N MET A 78 -29.40 -20.56 -22.41
CA MET A 78 -29.49 -20.40 -20.96
C MET A 78 -28.48 -21.29 -20.21
N LEU A 79 -27.88 -22.25 -20.90
CA LEU A 79 -26.97 -23.22 -20.29
C LEU A 79 -25.76 -22.58 -19.58
N PRO A 80 -25.13 -21.50 -20.09
CA PRO A 80 -24.03 -20.85 -19.39
C PRO A 80 -24.42 -20.30 -18.01
N LEU A 81 -25.67 -19.86 -17.83
CA LEU A 81 -26.18 -19.40 -16.54
C LEU A 81 -26.26 -20.55 -15.53
N VAL A 82 -26.67 -21.75 -15.98
CA VAL A 82 -26.70 -22.96 -15.15
C VAL A 82 -25.30 -23.28 -14.63
N GLY A 83 -24.29 -23.28 -15.51
CA GLY A 83 -22.91 -23.52 -15.09
C GLY A 83 -22.36 -22.44 -14.17
N GLY A 84 -22.70 -21.17 -14.41
CA GLY A 84 -22.36 -20.08 -13.49
C GLY A 84 -22.95 -20.26 -12.09
N ILE A 85 -24.22 -20.64 -11.99
CA ILE A 85 -24.90 -20.90 -10.71
C ILE A 85 -24.27 -22.11 -10.00
N ALA A 86 -24.01 -23.21 -10.73
CA ALA A 86 -23.35 -24.39 -10.17
C ALA A 86 -21.95 -24.07 -9.62
N ALA A 87 -21.16 -23.28 -10.36
CA ALA A 87 -19.87 -22.80 -9.91
C ALA A 87 -19.97 -21.91 -8.65
N LEU A 88 -21.01 -21.07 -8.56
CA LEU A 88 -21.30 -20.24 -7.40
C LEU A 88 -21.65 -21.07 -6.15
N LEU A 89 -22.38 -22.18 -6.32
CA LEU A 89 -22.66 -23.12 -5.23
C LEU A 89 -21.39 -23.84 -4.76
N ALA A 90 -20.57 -24.33 -5.69
CA ALA A 90 -19.31 -25.00 -5.35
C ALA A 90 -18.35 -24.07 -4.60
N VAL A 91 -18.18 -22.84 -5.09
CA VAL A 91 -17.29 -21.86 -4.46
C VAL A 91 -17.84 -21.28 -3.16
N PHE A 92 -19.16 -21.34 -2.92
CA PHE A 92 -19.72 -20.95 -1.63
C PHE A 92 -19.12 -21.82 -0.52
N VAL A 93 -19.00 -23.13 -0.77
CA VAL A 93 -18.39 -24.10 0.14
C VAL A 93 -16.87 -23.95 0.17
N PHE A 94 -16.21 -24.11 -0.98
CA PHE A 94 -14.74 -24.08 -1.06
C PHE A 94 -14.15 -22.73 -0.68
N GLY A 95 -14.81 -21.65 -1.07
CA GLY A 95 -14.42 -20.27 -0.77
C GLY A 95 -14.46 -19.94 0.71
N ALA A 96 -15.35 -20.57 1.49
CA ALA A 96 -15.40 -20.38 2.95
C ALA A 96 -14.11 -20.86 3.65
N ILE A 97 -13.42 -21.83 3.04
CA ILE A 97 -12.15 -22.41 3.50
C ILE A 97 -10.97 -21.64 2.90
N SER A 98 -10.92 -21.47 1.58
CA SER A 98 -9.76 -20.89 0.89
C SER A 98 -9.50 -19.44 1.30
N THR A 99 -10.54 -18.62 1.48
CA THR A 99 -10.40 -17.17 1.75
C THR A 99 -10.02 -16.79 3.18
N GLN A 100 -9.83 -17.78 4.06
CA GLN A 100 -9.43 -17.53 5.45
C GLN A 100 -8.03 -16.93 5.55
N ARG A 101 -7.15 -17.31 4.63
CA ARG A 101 -5.78 -16.78 4.50
C ARG A 101 -5.62 -16.12 3.13
N ALA A 102 -4.56 -15.34 2.95
CA ALA A 102 -4.21 -14.72 1.67
C ALA A 102 -2.77 -15.05 1.29
N GLY A 103 -2.37 -14.63 0.09
CA GLY A 103 -1.04 -14.90 -0.46
C GLY A 103 -0.82 -16.38 -0.73
N THR A 104 0.36 -16.88 -0.37
CA THR A 104 0.78 -18.27 -0.65
C THR A 104 -0.16 -19.31 -0.04
N ALA A 105 -0.68 -19.07 1.17
CA ALA A 105 -1.61 -19.99 1.81
C ALA A 105 -2.91 -20.15 1.00
N PHE A 106 -3.44 -19.05 0.43
CA PHE A 106 -4.61 -19.13 -0.46
C PHE A 106 -4.29 -19.97 -1.70
N ALA A 107 -3.16 -19.71 -2.36
CA ALA A 107 -2.73 -20.45 -3.54
C ALA A 107 -2.62 -21.96 -3.25
N MET A 108 -1.95 -22.35 -2.15
CA MET A 108 -1.80 -23.76 -1.76
C MET A 108 -3.13 -24.44 -1.42
N ILE A 109 -4.03 -23.74 -0.71
CA ILE A 109 -5.36 -24.31 -0.41
C ILE A 109 -6.15 -24.51 -1.71
N THR A 110 -6.12 -23.54 -2.63
CA THR A 110 -6.82 -23.69 -3.92
C THR A 110 -6.21 -24.78 -4.79
N LEU A 111 -4.89 -24.99 -4.75
CA LEU A 111 -4.23 -26.11 -5.42
C LEU A 111 -4.72 -27.44 -4.83
N GLY A 112 -4.73 -27.57 -3.50
CA GLY A 112 -5.23 -28.78 -2.83
C GLY A 112 -6.70 -29.07 -3.14
N ILE A 113 -7.55 -28.03 -3.22
CA ILE A 113 -8.96 -28.18 -3.66
C ILE A 113 -9.02 -28.61 -5.14
N GLY A 114 -8.13 -28.06 -5.98
CA GLY A 114 -7.97 -28.47 -7.38
C GLY A 114 -7.68 -29.95 -7.53
N GLU A 115 -6.63 -30.42 -6.86
CA GLU A 115 -6.23 -31.83 -6.88
C GLU A 115 -7.29 -32.75 -6.25
N LEU A 116 -7.97 -32.30 -5.19
CA LEU A 116 -9.07 -33.05 -4.58
C LEU A 116 -10.20 -33.29 -5.59
N VAL A 117 -10.61 -32.24 -6.33
CA VAL A 117 -11.68 -32.36 -7.33
C VAL A 117 -11.21 -33.15 -8.54
N ALA A 118 -9.97 -32.94 -9.00
CA ALA A 118 -9.39 -33.71 -10.09
C ALA A 118 -9.32 -35.22 -9.76
N ALA A 119 -8.93 -35.58 -8.54
CA ALA A 119 -8.97 -36.97 -8.07
C ALA A 119 -10.41 -37.51 -7.99
N SER A 120 -11.37 -36.67 -7.57
CA SER A 120 -12.79 -37.06 -7.47
C SER A 120 -13.41 -37.45 -8.82
N VAL A 121 -12.90 -36.93 -9.93
CA VAL A 121 -13.31 -37.32 -11.30
C VAL A 121 -13.17 -38.83 -11.51
N TRP A 122 -12.11 -39.41 -10.96
CA TRP A 122 -11.79 -40.83 -11.08
C TRP A 122 -12.53 -41.67 -10.03
N LEU A 123 -12.73 -41.13 -8.82
CA LEU A 123 -13.40 -41.85 -7.73
C LEU A 123 -14.92 -41.92 -7.90
N VAL A 124 -15.54 -40.97 -8.61
CA VAL A 124 -17.00 -40.88 -8.79
C VAL A 124 -17.37 -40.90 -10.27
N PRO A 125 -17.10 -41.99 -10.99
CA PRO A 125 -17.31 -42.06 -12.44
C PRO A 125 -18.78 -41.88 -12.84
N GLY A 126 -19.73 -42.22 -11.95
CA GLY A 126 -21.16 -42.02 -12.22
C GLY A 126 -21.56 -40.54 -12.38
N TRP A 127 -20.85 -39.61 -11.75
CA TRP A 127 -21.12 -38.16 -11.92
C TRP A 127 -20.15 -37.52 -12.92
N PHE A 128 -18.90 -37.95 -13.01
CA PHE A 128 -17.93 -37.31 -13.90
C PHE A 128 -17.76 -37.99 -15.26
N GLY A 129 -18.39 -39.14 -15.49
CA GLY A 129 -18.27 -39.91 -16.73
C GLY A 129 -16.96 -40.70 -16.87
N GLY A 130 -16.13 -40.77 -15.82
CA GLY A 130 -14.85 -41.49 -15.83
C GLY A 130 -13.87 -40.97 -16.88
N GLU A 131 -13.15 -41.87 -17.57
CA GLU A 131 -12.21 -41.53 -18.65
C GLU A 131 -12.90 -40.87 -19.85
N GLY A 132 -14.14 -41.28 -20.14
CA GLY A 132 -14.90 -40.77 -21.29
C GLY A 132 -15.46 -39.36 -21.08
N GLY A 133 -15.51 -38.87 -19.84
CA GLY A 133 -16.14 -37.60 -19.50
C GLY A 133 -17.66 -37.62 -19.75
N VAL A 134 -18.27 -36.43 -19.75
CA VAL A 134 -19.70 -36.26 -20.03
C VAL A 134 -19.86 -35.47 -21.32
N THR A 135 -20.56 -36.05 -22.30
CA THR A 135 -20.85 -35.40 -23.58
C THR A 135 -22.24 -34.77 -23.59
N ILE A 136 -22.43 -33.78 -24.46
CA ILE A 136 -23.74 -33.22 -24.81
C ILE A 136 -23.92 -33.25 -26.32
N ASP A 137 -25.16 -33.38 -26.79
CA ASP A 137 -25.50 -33.11 -28.19
C ASP A 137 -26.17 -31.74 -28.26
N ARG A 138 -25.44 -30.71 -28.68
CA ARG A 138 -25.99 -29.34 -28.73
C ARG A 138 -27.15 -29.16 -29.70
N ALA A 139 -27.31 -30.04 -30.69
CA ALA A 139 -28.42 -30.02 -31.65
C ALA A 139 -29.70 -30.66 -31.08
N SER A 140 -29.58 -31.46 -30.01
CA SER A 140 -30.72 -32.11 -29.34
C SER A 140 -31.55 -31.18 -28.45
N GLY A 141 -31.07 -29.96 -28.22
CA GLY A 141 -31.75 -28.97 -27.36
C GLY A 141 -32.97 -28.33 -28.02
N ALA A 142 -33.83 -27.70 -27.21
CA ALA A 142 -34.98 -26.95 -27.73
C ALA A 142 -34.50 -25.81 -28.66
N PRO A 143 -35.01 -25.74 -29.91
CA PRO A 143 -34.62 -24.68 -30.84
C PRO A 143 -35.07 -23.32 -30.32
N LEU A 144 -34.25 -22.29 -30.57
CA LEU A 144 -34.62 -20.91 -30.27
C LEU A 144 -34.94 -20.20 -31.58
N PHE A 145 -36.23 -19.89 -31.80
CA PHE A 145 -36.72 -19.38 -33.09
C PHE A 145 -36.34 -20.35 -34.23
N ALA A 146 -35.54 -19.89 -35.20
CA ALA A 146 -35.07 -20.70 -36.33
C ALA A 146 -33.70 -21.36 -36.09
N TRP A 147 -33.09 -21.20 -34.90
CA TRP A 147 -31.74 -21.70 -34.61
C TRP A 147 -31.81 -23.05 -33.89
N THR A 148 -31.12 -24.03 -34.46
CA THR A 148 -31.02 -25.41 -33.94
C THR A 148 -29.70 -25.63 -33.20
N PHE A 149 -28.74 -24.71 -33.34
CA PHE A 149 -27.41 -24.74 -32.74
C PHE A 149 -26.54 -25.95 -33.11
N GLY A 150 -26.98 -26.81 -34.02
CA GLY A 150 -26.15 -27.82 -34.65
C GLY A 150 -24.99 -27.22 -35.47
N PRO A 151 -25.26 -26.25 -36.37
CA PRO A 151 -24.22 -25.62 -37.16
C PRO A 151 -23.18 -24.86 -36.31
N SER A 152 -21.89 -25.05 -36.59
CA SER A 152 -20.79 -24.41 -35.84
C SER A 152 -20.87 -22.88 -35.81
N ARG A 153 -21.50 -22.24 -36.81
CA ARG A 153 -21.72 -20.79 -36.85
C ARG A 153 -22.70 -20.33 -35.79
N GLU A 154 -23.79 -21.07 -35.59
CA GLU A 154 -24.81 -20.76 -34.58
C GLU A 154 -24.26 -20.95 -33.17
N ALA A 155 -23.51 -22.05 -32.95
CA ALA A 155 -22.81 -22.30 -31.69
C ALA A 155 -21.75 -21.21 -31.42
N TYR A 156 -20.97 -20.81 -32.42
CA TYR A 156 -20.00 -19.72 -32.30
C TYR A 156 -20.67 -18.39 -31.98
N ALA A 157 -21.76 -18.03 -32.67
CA ALA A 157 -22.49 -16.79 -32.43
C ALA A 157 -22.99 -16.70 -30.98
N LEU A 158 -23.47 -17.82 -30.42
CA LEU A 158 -23.85 -17.92 -29.01
C LEU A 158 -22.65 -17.68 -28.07
N ILE A 159 -21.51 -18.33 -28.35
CA ILE A 159 -20.27 -18.17 -27.55
C ILE A 159 -19.77 -16.72 -27.60
N ALA A 160 -19.73 -16.12 -28.79
CA ALA A 160 -19.32 -14.73 -28.97
C ALA A 160 -20.24 -13.76 -28.23
N CYS A 161 -21.56 -13.97 -28.29
CA CYS A 161 -22.55 -13.16 -27.56
C CYS A 161 -22.31 -13.23 -26.05
N TRP A 162 -22.18 -14.43 -25.48
CA TRP A 162 -21.89 -14.61 -24.05
C TRP A 162 -20.52 -14.08 -23.65
N CYS A 163 -19.52 -14.16 -24.53
CA CYS A 163 -18.22 -13.56 -24.30
C CYS A 163 -18.34 -12.04 -24.14
N VAL A 164 -19.00 -11.36 -25.09
CA VAL A 164 -19.22 -9.90 -25.02
C VAL A 164 -20.04 -9.53 -23.79
N LEU A 165 -21.15 -10.24 -23.52
CA LEU A 165 -21.99 -10.01 -22.35
C LEU A 165 -21.19 -10.15 -21.05
N SER A 166 -20.40 -11.20 -20.92
CA SER A 166 -19.55 -11.43 -19.74
C SER A 166 -18.45 -10.38 -19.61
N CYS A 167 -17.83 -9.96 -20.71
CA CYS A 167 -16.85 -8.87 -20.71
C CYS A 167 -17.47 -7.55 -20.23
N VAL A 168 -18.66 -7.19 -20.74
CA VAL A 168 -19.37 -5.98 -20.33
C VAL A 168 -19.77 -6.07 -18.86
N ALA A 169 -20.29 -7.21 -18.40
CA ALA A 169 -20.67 -7.43 -17.01
C ALA A 169 -19.46 -7.33 -16.06
N MET A 170 -18.35 -8.00 -16.37
CA MET A 170 -17.11 -7.92 -15.57
C MET A 170 -16.50 -6.52 -15.58
N PHE A 171 -16.62 -5.77 -16.67
CA PHE A 171 -16.18 -4.37 -16.74
C PHE A 171 -17.05 -3.42 -15.94
N ALA A 172 -18.37 -3.65 -15.92
CA ALA A 172 -19.27 -2.92 -15.04
C ALA A 172 -18.93 -3.21 -13.56
N LEU A 173 -18.67 -4.49 -13.25
CA LEU A 173 -18.26 -4.94 -11.91
C LEU A 173 -16.93 -4.33 -11.45
N SER A 174 -15.93 -4.22 -12.32
CA SER A 174 -14.63 -3.61 -11.97
C SER A 174 -14.73 -2.14 -11.56
N ARG A 175 -15.81 -1.45 -11.98
CA ARG A 175 -16.10 -0.06 -11.61
C ARG A 175 -16.94 0.08 -10.34
N THR A 176 -17.42 -1.03 -9.78
CA THR A 176 -18.24 -0.99 -8.57
C THR A 176 -17.41 -0.61 -7.35
N PRO A 177 -18.05 -0.05 -6.30
CA PRO A 177 -17.38 0.19 -5.02
C PRO A 177 -16.79 -1.08 -4.40
N MET A 178 -17.34 -2.25 -4.69
CA MET A 178 -16.87 -3.55 -4.20
C MET A 178 -15.46 -3.87 -4.71
N CYS A 179 -15.17 -3.63 -5.99
CA CYS A 179 -13.81 -3.79 -6.53
C CYS A 179 -12.81 -2.81 -5.90
N ARG A 180 -13.23 -1.56 -5.64
CA ARG A 180 -12.39 -0.60 -4.90
C ARG A 180 -12.10 -1.06 -3.48
N LEU A 181 -13.08 -1.63 -2.79
CA LEU A 181 -12.88 -2.25 -1.48
C LEU A 181 -11.95 -3.47 -1.55
N ALA A 182 -12.03 -4.25 -2.62
CA ALA A 182 -11.12 -5.38 -2.83
C ALA A 182 -9.67 -4.91 -3.04
N ASN A 183 -9.46 -3.86 -3.83
CA ASN A 183 -8.16 -3.20 -3.99
C ASN A 183 -7.65 -2.64 -2.64
N ALA A 184 -8.51 -2.02 -1.83
CA ALA A 184 -8.14 -1.56 -0.49
C ALA A 184 -7.70 -2.71 0.44
N VAL A 185 -8.40 -3.86 0.38
CA VAL A 185 -8.05 -5.08 1.14
C VAL A 185 -6.75 -5.71 0.65
N ARG A 186 -6.45 -5.61 -0.66
CA ARG A 186 -5.19 -6.05 -1.26
C ARG A 186 -4.03 -5.19 -0.75
N ASP A 187 -4.19 -3.87 -0.78
CA ASP A 187 -3.14 -2.92 -0.39
C ASP A 187 -2.84 -2.99 1.11
N ASN A 188 -3.88 -2.91 1.96
CA ASN A 188 -3.71 -3.02 3.41
C ASN A 188 -4.96 -3.62 4.10
N PRO A 189 -4.97 -4.95 4.35
CA PRO A 189 -6.12 -5.62 4.95
C PRO A 189 -6.38 -5.19 6.40
N ALA A 190 -5.35 -4.73 7.12
CA ALA A 190 -5.48 -4.29 8.49
C ALA A 190 -6.13 -2.90 8.57
N SER A 191 -5.77 -1.98 7.65
CA SER A 191 -6.46 -0.69 7.51
C SER A 191 -7.89 -0.86 7.03
N ALA A 192 -8.13 -1.73 6.04
CA ALA A 192 -9.48 -2.05 5.56
C ALA A 192 -10.37 -2.60 6.70
N ALA A 193 -9.78 -3.36 7.62
CA ALA A 193 -10.44 -3.84 8.82
C ALA A 193 -10.80 -2.70 9.80
N ALA A 194 -9.90 -1.74 9.97
CA ALA A 194 -10.08 -0.60 10.86
C ALA A 194 -11.16 0.38 10.38
N ILE A 195 -11.39 0.48 9.07
CA ILE A 195 -12.51 1.25 8.52
C ILE A 195 -13.82 0.47 8.44
N GLY A 196 -13.84 -0.83 8.80
CA GLY A 196 -15.08 -1.60 8.97
C GLY A 196 -15.36 -2.74 8.00
N PHE A 197 -14.40 -3.13 7.16
CA PHE A 197 -14.58 -4.25 6.22
C PHE A 197 -13.81 -5.49 6.64
N ALA A 198 -14.47 -6.65 6.61
CA ALA A 198 -13.80 -7.91 6.92
C ALA A 198 -13.03 -8.38 5.69
N PRO A 199 -11.68 -8.43 5.71
CA PRO A 199 -10.88 -8.84 4.56
C PRO A 199 -11.32 -10.19 3.99
N ARG A 200 -11.61 -11.15 4.89
CA ARG A 200 -12.15 -12.47 4.52
C ARG A 200 -13.44 -12.38 3.71
N ARG A 201 -14.40 -11.55 4.14
CA ARG A 201 -15.70 -11.44 3.45
C ARG A 201 -15.52 -10.80 2.07
N VAL A 202 -14.69 -9.77 1.97
CA VAL A 202 -14.40 -9.11 0.68
C VAL A 202 -13.77 -10.08 -0.30
N ARG A 203 -12.74 -10.83 0.13
CA ARG A 203 -12.10 -11.88 -0.69
C ARG A 203 -13.08 -12.96 -1.12
N TRP A 204 -13.92 -13.44 -0.19
CA TRP A 204 -14.91 -14.48 -0.49
C TRP A 204 -15.96 -14.03 -1.50
N THR A 205 -16.46 -12.81 -1.36
CA THR A 205 -17.41 -12.23 -2.32
C THR A 205 -16.79 -12.04 -3.70
N MET A 206 -15.55 -11.57 -3.79
CA MET A 206 -14.85 -11.46 -5.08
C MET A 206 -14.60 -12.83 -5.72
N LEU A 207 -14.26 -13.84 -4.92
CA LEU A 207 -14.11 -15.21 -5.38
C LEU A 207 -15.44 -15.81 -5.90
N LEU A 208 -16.57 -15.52 -5.24
CA LEU A 208 -17.91 -15.90 -5.70
C LEU A 208 -18.22 -15.34 -7.09
N VAL A 209 -17.96 -14.04 -7.30
CA VAL A 209 -18.17 -13.37 -8.59
C VAL A 209 -17.25 -13.95 -9.67
N ALA A 210 -15.96 -14.13 -9.36
CA ALA A 210 -15.00 -14.70 -10.29
C ALA A 210 -15.37 -16.13 -10.71
N ALA A 211 -15.78 -16.98 -9.76
CA ALA A 211 -16.17 -18.36 -10.02
C ALA A 211 -17.46 -18.46 -10.86
N PHE A 212 -18.43 -17.55 -10.69
CA PHE A 212 -19.62 -17.50 -11.53
C PHE A 212 -19.26 -17.34 -13.02
N PHE A 213 -18.37 -16.39 -13.35
CA PHE A 213 -17.89 -16.21 -14.73
C PHE A 213 -16.97 -17.34 -15.19
N ALA A 214 -16.22 -17.97 -14.28
CA ALA A 214 -15.44 -19.17 -14.61
C ALA A 214 -16.35 -20.33 -15.01
N GLY A 215 -17.48 -20.52 -14.31
CA GLY A 215 -18.52 -21.49 -14.64
C GLY A 215 -19.14 -21.23 -16.01
N ILE A 216 -19.48 -19.97 -16.32
CA ILE A 216 -19.93 -19.55 -17.66
C ILE A 216 -18.88 -19.97 -18.71
N ALA A 217 -17.61 -19.64 -18.51
CA ALA A 217 -16.55 -20.02 -19.44
C ALA A 217 -16.41 -21.54 -19.59
N GLY A 218 -16.64 -22.31 -18.52
CA GLY A 218 -16.66 -23.78 -18.59
C GLY A 218 -17.74 -24.30 -19.52
N VAL A 219 -18.95 -23.73 -19.43
CA VAL A 219 -20.05 -24.10 -20.32
C VAL A 219 -19.83 -23.64 -21.75
N LEU A 220 -19.23 -22.46 -21.98
CA LEU A 220 -18.86 -22.04 -23.34
C LEU A 220 -17.87 -23.03 -23.98
N SER A 221 -16.92 -23.54 -23.20
CA SER A 221 -16.03 -24.62 -23.62
C SER A 221 -16.78 -25.91 -23.94
N LEU A 222 -17.77 -26.27 -23.11
CA LEU A 222 -18.62 -27.45 -23.31
C LEU A 222 -19.46 -27.32 -24.59
N ILE A 223 -20.02 -26.14 -24.89
CA ILE A 223 -20.78 -25.91 -26.14
C ILE A 223 -19.86 -26.02 -27.37
N ASN A 224 -18.60 -25.60 -27.24
CA ASN A 224 -17.62 -25.66 -28.33
C ASN A 224 -17.15 -27.09 -28.62
N VAL A 225 -16.79 -27.84 -27.57
CA VAL A 225 -16.14 -29.17 -27.69
C VAL A 225 -17.13 -30.32 -27.53
N GLU A 226 -18.34 -30.07 -27.05
CA GLU A 226 -19.41 -31.05 -26.78
C GLU A 226 -19.03 -32.13 -25.75
N LEU A 227 -17.91 -31.95 -25.06
CA LEU A 227 -17.37 -32.86 -24.06
C LEU A 227 -16.78 -32.09 -22.88
N VAL A 228 -17.04 -32.56 -21.66
CA VAL A 228 -16.31 -32.15 -20.45
C VAL A 228 -15.59 -33.36 -19.85
N SER A 229 -14.28 -33.21 -19.63
CA SER A 229 -13.37 -34.26 -19.14
C SER A 229 -12.60 -33.82 -17.88
N SER A 230 -11.77 -34.71 -17.34
CA SER A 230 -10.90 -34.43 -16.17
C SER A 230 -9.95 -33.23 -16.37
N GLU A 231 -9.53 -32.95 -17.60
CA GLU A 231 -8.69 -31.79 -17.94
C GLU A 231 -9.38 -30.46 -17.58
N SER A 232 -10.72 -30.45 -17.57
CA SER A 232 -11.50 -29.25 -17.30
C SER A 232 -11.38 -28.74 -15.87
N VAL A 233 -11.03 -29.59 -14.90
CA VAL A 233 -10.83 -29.23 -13.48
C VAL A 233 -9.36 -29.18 -13.07
N GLY A 234 -8.44 -29.57 -13.96
CA GLY A 234 -7.02 -29.74 -13.65
C GLY A 234 -6.21 -28.45 -13.53
N LEU A 235 -5.03 -28.58 -12.93
CA LEU A 235 -4.07 -27.49 -12.73
C LEU A 235 -3.62 -26.83 -14.03
N ALA A 236 -3.48 -27.62 -15.11
CA ALA A 236 -3.08 -27.13 -16.42
C ALA A 236 -4.00 -26.00 -16.92
N ARG A 237 -5.32 -26.17 -16.75
CA ARG A 237 -6.32 -25.16 -17.12
C ARG A 237 -6.22 -23.91 -16.24
N SER A 238 -6.03 -24.04 -14.92
CA SER A 238 -5.81 -22.87 -14.05
C SER A 238 -4.55 -22.09 -14.45
N THR A 239 -3.50 -22.82 -14.86
CA THR A 239 -2.21 -22.26 -15.27
C THR A 239 -2.34 -21.48 -16.58
N SER A 240 -3.13 -21.96 -17.54
CA SER A 240 -3.36 -21.25 -18.80
C SER A 240 -4.02 -19.89 -18.58
N ALA A 241 -4.98 -19.77 -17.65
CA ALA A 241 -5.56 -18.48 -17.27
C ALA A 241 -4.56 -17.53 -16.59
N LEU A 242 -3.70 -18.05 -15.71
CA LEU A 242 -2.62 -17.28 -15.09
C LEU A 242 -1.67 -16.74 -16.15
N VAL A 243 -1.19 -17.60 -17.06
CA VAL A 243 -0.28 -17.24 -18.15
C VAL A 243 -0.92 -16.17 -19.06
N ALA A 244 -2.16 -16.39 -19.52
CA ALA A 244 -2.89 -15.39 -20.31
C ALA A 244 -3.02 -14.05 -19.56
N THR A 245 -3.39 -14.07 -18.28
CA THR A 245 -3.58 -12.86 -17.47
C THR A 245 -2.27 -12.08 -17.30
N VAL A 246 -1.16 -12.76 -17.01
CA VAL A 246 0.15 -12.14 -16.78
C VAL A 246 0.76 -11.63 -18.09
N ILE A 247 0.76 -12.44 -19.16
CA ILE A 247 1.25 -12.02 -20.48
C ILE A 247 0.49 -10.78 -20.94
N GLY A 248 -0.83 -10.82 -20.83
CA GLY A 248 -1.70 -9.72 -21.22
C GLY A 248 -1.55 -8.46 -20.36
N GLY A 249 -1.28 -8.64 -19.07
CA GLY A 249 -1.10 -7.58 -18.08
C GLY A 249 -2.25 -7.51 -17.07
N ALA A 250 -2.03 -8.05 -15.87
CA ALA A 250 -3.06 -8.13 -14.81
C ALA A 250 -3.56 -6.76 -14.31
N GLY A 251 -2.73 -5.71 -14.44
CA GLY A 251 -3.10 -4.33 -14.07
C GLY A 251 -4.01 -3.60 -15.06
N SER A 252 -4.45 -4.26 -16.14
CA SER A 252 -5.37 -3.70 -17.14
C SER A 252 -6.54 -4.64 -17.35
N PHE A 253 -7.76 -4.11 -17.38
CA PHE A 253 -8.96 -4.91 -17.65
C PHE A 253 -8.87 -5.68 -18.98
N PHE A 254 -8.37 -5.04 -20.05
CA PHE A 254 -8.24 -5.68 -21.36
C PHE A 254 -6.93 -6.45 -21.53
N GLY A 255 -6.05 -6.47 -20.53
CA GLY A 255 -4.81 -7.24 -20.58
C GLY A 255 -5.07 -8.73 -20.82
N PRO A 256 -5.86 -9.41 -19.96
CA PRO A 256 -6.19 -10.83 -20.14
C PRO A 256 -6.82 -11.18 -21.48
N VAL A 257 -7.52 -10.24 -22.14
CA VAL A 257 -8.07 -10.43 -23.49
C VAL A 257 -6.95 -10.61 -24.51
N ILE A 258 -5.95 -9.73 -24.47
CA ILE A 258 -4.76 -9.82 -25.35
C ILE A 258 -4.00 -11.11 -25.05
N GLY A 259 -3.82 -11.44 -23.78
CA GLY A 259 -3.15 -12.67 -23.39
C GLY A 259 -3.89 -13.93 -23.79
N ALA A 260 -5.23 -13.95 -23.78
CA ALA A 260 -6.04 -15.06 -24.26
C ALA A 260 -5.90 -15.25 -25.78
N VAL A 261 -5.89 -14.16 -26.55
CA VAL A 261 -5.63 -14.21 -28.00
C VAL A 261 -4.24 -14.77 -28.27
N LEU A 262 -3.21 -14.25 -27.60
CA LEU A 262 -1.84 -14.73 -27.75
C LEU A 262 -1.69 -16.20 -27.34
N LEU A 263 -2.27 -16.60 -26.21
CA LEU A 263 -2.19 -17.97 -25.74
C LEU A 263 -2.88 -18.93 -26.71
N THR A 264 -4.04 -18.55 -27.25
CA THR A 264 -4.75 -19.36 -28.25
C THR A 264 -3.95 -19.45 -29.55
N PHE A 265 -3.29 -18.36 -29.97
CA PHE A 265 -2.37 -18.38 -31.11
C PHE A 265 -1.23 -19.40 -30.91
N PHE A 266 -0.59 -19.42 -29.74
CA PHE A 266 0.44 -20.42 -29.44
C PHE A 266 -0.13 -21.85 -29.39
N SER A 267 -1.27 -22.06 -28.73
CA SER A 267 -1.85 -23.39 -28.57
C SER A 267 -2.48 -23.97 -29.82
N THR A 268 -2.79 -23.14 -30.84
CA THR A 268 -3.44 -23.59 -32.07
C THR A 268 -2.52 -23.44 -33.28
N ALA A 269 -2.02 -22.22 -33.57
CA ALA A 269 -1.23 -21.96 -34.78
C ALA A 269 0.23 -22.40 -34.64
N VAL A 270 0.87 -22.12 -33.50
CA VAL A 270 2.25 -22.59 -33.28
C VAL A 270 2.27 -24.09 -33.02
N ALA A 271 1.28 -24.59 -32.28
CA ALA A 271 1.11 -26.02 -32.03
C ALA A 271 0.89 -26.85 -33.31
N SER A 272 0.26 -26.28 -34.35
CA SER A 272 0.09 -26.98 -35.64
C SER A 272 1.40 -27.12 -36.43
N VAL A 273 2.43 -26.33 -36.09
CA VAL A 273 3.73 -26.35 -36.79
C VAL A 273 4.82 -27.01 -35.95
N SER A 274 4.78 -26.87 -34.62
CA SER A 274 5.81 -27.38 -33.71
C SER A 274 5.23 -27.98 -32.43
N ALA A 275 5.66 -29.19 -32.11
CA ALA A 275 5.36 -29.85 -30.84
C ALA A 275 6.00 -29.13 -29.63
N ALA A 276 7.04 -28.33 -29.85
CA ALA A 276 7.75 -27.58 -28.80
C ALA A 276 7.07 -26.24 -28.46
N TRP A 277 5.83 -25.99 -28.90
CA TRP A 277 5.12 -24.74 -28.63
C TRP A 277 5.04 -24.34 -27.14
N PRO A 278 4.94 -25.25 -26.14
CA PRO A 278 4.93 -24.85 -24.73
C PRO A 278 6.26 -24.23 -24.30
N MET A 279 7.39 -24.66 -24.90
CA MET A 279 8.70 -24.08 -24.65
C MET A 279 8.77 -22.64 -25.19
N TYR A 280 8.27 -22.40 -26.39
CA TYR A 280 8.24 -21.05 -26.98
C TYR A 280 7.35 -20.11 -26.17
N LEU A 281 6.19 -20.60 -25.73
CA LEU A 281 5.31 -19.85 -24.83
C LEU A 281 6.01 -19.54 -23.50
N GLY A 282 6.73 -20.50 -22.91
CA GLY A 282 7.48 -20.32 -21.67
C GLY A 282 8.59 -19.27 -21.81
N LEU A 283 9.37 -19.31 -22.88
CA LEU A 283 10.40 -18.30 -23.19
C LEU A 283 9.77 -16.92 -23.39
N PHE A 284 8.66 -16.84 -24.12
CA PHE A 284 7.92 -15.60 -24.31
C PHE A 284 7.36 -15.06 -22.99
N PHE A 285 6.82 -15.93 -22.14
CA PHE A 285 6.34 -15.56 -20.80
C PHE A 285 7.46 -14.96 -19.94
N VAL A 286 8.62 -15.62 -19.89
CA VAL A 286 9.80 -15.11 -19.16
C VAL A 286 10.22 -13.74 -19.72
N TRP A 287 10.27 -13.60 -21.05
CA TRP A 287 10.57 -12.32 -21.68
C TRP A 287 9.57 -11.23 -21.29
N VAL A 288 8.25 -11.51 -21.31
CA VAL A 288 7.24 -10.53 -20.89
C VAL A 288 7.42 -10.15 -19.42
N VAL A 289 7.64 -11.10 -18.52
CA VAL A 289 7.84 -10.81 -17.10
C VAL A 289 9.09 -9.94 -16.85
N VAL A 290 10.17 -10.16 -17.61
CA VAL A 290 11.43 -9.43 -17.46
C VAL A 290 11.38 -8.06 -18.16
N ALA A 291 10.91 -8.00 -19.40
CA ALA A 291 10.97 -6.81 -20.24
C ALA A 291 9.73 -5.90 -20.13
N ALA A 292 8.56 -6.47 -19.80
CA ALA A 292 7.28 -5.79 -19.73
C ALA A 292 6.54 -6.12 -18.42
N PRO A 293 6.97 -5.60 -17.25
CA PRO A 293 6.42 -5.95 -15.94
C PRO A 293 4.93 -5.59 -15.75
N GLU A 294 4.36 -4.73 -16.61
CA GLU A 294 2.92 -4.45 -16.65
C GLU A 294 2.15 -5.31 -17.68
N GLY A 295 2.81 -6.31 -18.28
CA GLY A 295 2.35 -7.11 -19.41
C GLY A 295 2.32 -6.34 -20.74
N VAL A 296 1.91 -7.03 -21.79
CA VAL A 296 1.82 -6.48 -23.16
C VAL A 296 0.92 -5.23 -23.19
N ALA A 297 -0.21 -5.23 -22.50
CA ALA A 297 -1.10 -4.06 -22.46
C ALA A 297 -0.49 -2.83 -21.75
N GLY A 298 0.44 -3.02 -20.82
CA GLY A 298 1.18 -1.93 -20.19
C GLY A 298 2.23 -1.35 -21.12
N TRP A 299 2.97 -2.22 -21.81
CA TRP A 299 3.97 -1.82 -22.80
C TRP A 299 3.37 -0.97 -23.93
N LEU A 300 2.27 -1.41 -24.55
CA LEU A 300 1.57 -0.64 -25.59
C LEU A 300 1.12 0.76 -25.12
N ARG A 301 0.82 0.96 -23.83
CA ARG A 301 0.41 2.26 -23.28
C ARG A 301 1.58 3.23 -23.06
N ARG A 302 2.76 2.70 -22.70
CA ARG A 302 3.98 3.51 -22.47
C ARG A 302 4.50 4.06 -23.79
N ASP A 303 4.55 3.24 -24.83
CA ASP A 303 5.04 3.66 -26.15
C ASP A 303 4.03 4.53 -26.89
N ALA A 304 2.72 4.33 -26.70
CA ALA A 304 1.70 5.23 -27.24
C ALA A 304 1.84 6.66 -26.70
N ARG A 305 2.26 6.86 -25.44
CA ARG A 305 2.53 8.20 -24.89
C ARG A 305 3.81 8.82 -25.45
N ALA A 306 4.86 8.03 -25.68
CA ALA A 306 6.09 8.48 -26.30
C ALA A 306 5.89 8.87 -27.78
N LEU A 307 5.11 8.07 -28.52
CA LEU A 307 4.74 8.33 -29.91
C LEU A 307 3.74 9.49 -30.05
N TRP A 308 2.79 9.66 -29.13
CA TRP A 308 1.89 10.83 -29.13
C TRP A 308 2.60 12.14 -28.81
N LEU A 309 3.57 12.13 -27.88
CA LEU A 309 4.41 13.31 -27.61
C LEU A 309 5.35 13.62 -28.78
N GLY A 310 5.86 12.59 -29.48
CA GLY A 310 6.62 12.76 -30.72
C GLY A 310 5.77 13.26 -31.89
N ALA A 311 4.53 12.80 -32.03
CA ALA A 311 3.60 13.23 -33.08
C ALA A 311 3.07 14.66 -32.83
N LEU A 312 2.82 15.05 -31.57
CA LEU A 312 2.50 16.44 -31.21
C LEU A 312 3.72 17.36 -31.36
N GLY A 313 4.94 16.87 -31.10
CA GLY A 313 6.17 17.58 -31.40
C GLY A 313 6.37 17.81 -32.90
N ALA A 314 6.06 16.83 -33.74
CA ALA A 314 6.13 16.93 -35.19
C ALA A 314 5.03 17.84 -35.78
N LEU A 315 3.81 17.81 -35.24
CA LEU A 315 2.72 18.72 -35.62
C LEU A 315 2.94 20.16 -35.11
N ALA A 316 3.56 20.33 -33.94
CA ALA A 316 3.95 21.64 -33.44
C ALA A 316 5.13 22.25 -34.22
N TRP A 317 6.00 21.40 -34.79
CA TRP A 317 7.06 21.86 -35.70
C TRP A 317 6.55 22.29 -37.08
N SER A 318 5.47 21.66 -37.58
CA SER A 318 4.86 22.04 -38.87
C SER A 318 3.95 23.27 -38.81
N VAL A 319 3.61 23.77 -37.62
CA VAL A 319 2.75 24.96 -37.43
C VAL A 319 3.53 26.17 -36.87
N ALA A 320 4.79 25.99 -36.44
CA ALA A 320 5.64 27.07 -35.94
C ALA A 320 6.49 27.75 -37.03
N ALA A 321 5.99 27.77 -38.27
CA ALA A 321 6.59 28.47 -39.41
C ALA A 321 5.57 29.40 -40.08
N ASP A 322 4.82 30.19 -39.30
CA ASP A 322 4.35 31.52 -39.70
C ASP A 322 3.61 32.19 -38.55
N GLY A 323 3.68 33.52 -38.47
CA GLY A 323 2.66 34.32 -37.78
C GLY A 323 2.95 34.76 -36.34
N ASP A 324 3.54 35.95 -36.27
CA ASP A 324 3.27 37.07 -35.35
C ASP A 324 2.82 36.81 -33.89
N ARG A 325 3.63 37.35 -32.98
CA ARG A 325 3.40 37.37 -31.54
C ARG A 325 2.51 38.57 -31.17
N ARG A 326 1.22 38.33 -30.98
CA ARG A 326 0.34 39.02 -30.01
C ARG A 326 -1.00 38.28 -29.95
N ASP A 327 -1.62 38.31 -28.78
CA ASP A 327 -2.94 37.74 -28.44
C ASP A 327 -3.00 36.25 -28.14
N LEU A 328 -2.73 35.87 -26.87
CA LEU A 328 -3.37 34.73 -26.18
C LEU A 328 -3.08 34.81 -24.66
N VAL A 329 -3.57 35.86 -24.00
CA VAL A 329 -3.61 36.00 -22.52
C VAL A 329 -5.04 36.25 -22.00
N ARG A 330 -6.08 35.98 -22.80
CA ARG A 330 -7.47 36.20 -22.36
C ARG A 330 -8.43 35.08 -22.78
N ALA A 331 -8.27 33.89 -22.21
CA ALA A 331 -9.30 32.84 -22.30
C ALA A 331 -9.19 31.78 -21.18
N SER A 332 -9.18 32.19 -19.91
CA SER A 332 -9.40 31.27 -18.77
C SER A 332 -10.16 31.92 -17.60
N CYS A 333 -10.85 33.03 -17.88
CA CYS A 333 -11.78 33.67 -16.97
C CYS A 333 -13.17 33.73 -17.61
N ARG A 334 -13.87 32.60 -17.63
CA ARG A 334 -15.34 32.47 -17.79
C ARG A 334 -15.75 30.99 -17.79
N TYR A 335 -15.68 30.37 -16.62
CA TYR A 335 -16.54 29.24 -16.26
C TYR A 335 -16.88 29.32 -14.76
N ARG A 336 -17.41 30.49 -14.39
CA ARG A 336 -18.13 30.76 -13.14
C ARG A 336 -19.50 31.29 -13.57
N HIS A 337 -20.55 30.74 -12.96
CA HIS A 337 -21.97 31.04 -13.16
C HIS A 337 -22.69 30.33 -14.32
N ALA A 338 -23.05 29.06 -14.08
CA ALA A 338 -24.32 28.50 -14.56
C ALA A 338 -24.59 27.18 -13.82
N THR A 339 -25.25 27.27 -12.65
CA THR A 339 -26.13 26.27 -12.00
C THR A 339 -26.39 26.68 -10.55
N ALA A 340 -26.78 27.95 -10.37
CA ALA A 340 -27.53 28.38 -9.21
C ALA A 340 -28.94 28.71 -9.70
N ARG A 341 -29.97 28.20 -9.02
CA ARG A 341 -31.41 28.31 -9.30
C ARG A 341 -32.01 27.22 -10.20
N ARG A 342 -32.15 26.00 -9.63
CA ARG A 342 -33.39 25.21 -9.70
C ARG A 342 -33.24 23.95 -8.85
N MET A 343 -33.83 23.96 -7.66
CA MET A 343 -34.55 22.86 -7.00
C MET A 343 -34.73 23.21 -5.52
N ASP A 344 -35.59 24.20 -5.30
CA ASP A 344 -36.47 24.18 -4.14
C ASP A 344 -37.55 23.12 -4.39
N ARG A 345 -37.99 22.49 -3.29
CA ARG A 345 -39.04 21.47 -3.15
C ARG A 345 -38.62 20.03 -3.41
N CYS A 346 -38.27 19.33 -2.33
CA CYS A 346 -39.02 18.16 -1.88
C CYS A 346 -38.75 17.97 -0.38
N ASP A 347 -39.67 18.52 0.40
CA ASP A 347 -39.83 18.22 1.82
C ASP A 347 -40.38 16.80 2.01
N SER A 348 -40.19 16.31 3.24
CA SER A 348 -41.01 15.29 3.90
C SER A 348 -40.93 13.87 3.35
N PHE A 349 -39.99 13.07 3.86
CA PHE A 349 -40.24 11.66 4.22
C PHE A 349 -39.07 11.16 5.10
N HIS A 350 -39.39 10.68 6.32
CA HIS A 350 -38.49 10.15 7.39
C HIS A 350 -38.36 10.96 8.69
N ALA A 351 -39.39 11.74 9.06
CA ALA A 351 -39.52 12.28 10.42
C ALA A 351 -39.79 11.19 11.49
N ASP A 352 -40.33 10.03 11.15
CA ASP A 352 -40.85 9.09 12.17
C ASP A 352 -39.85 8.08 12.78
N ARG A 353 -38.60 8.00 12.31
CA ARG A 353 -37.57 7.14 12.93
C ARG A 353 -36.52 7.89 13.75
N ALA A 354 -36.48 9.22 13.66
CA ALA A 354 -35.58 10.05 14.45
C ALA A 354 -36.08 10.21 15.91
N LEU A 355 -37.40 10.26 16.10
CA LEU A 355 -38.04 10.41 17.41
C LEU A 355 -37.89 9.17 18.30
N ALA A 356 -37.96 7.96 17.73
CA ALA A 356 -37.75 6.72 18.49
C ALA A 356 -36.28 6.52 18.96
N ARG A 357 -35.30 7.14 18.28
CA ARG A 357 -33.88 7.11 18.67
C ARG A 357 -33.52 8.22 19.65
N ALA A 358 -34.17 9.39 19.56
CA ALA A 358 -33.96 10.49 20.49
C ALA A 358 -34.33 10.11 21.93
N ALA A 359 -35.43 9.38 22.12
CA ALA A 359 -35.89 8.92 23.43
C ALA A 359 -34.97 7.86 24.09
N PHE A 360 -34.17 7.13 23.31
CA PHE A 360 -33.19 6.16 23.82
C PHE A 360 -31.79 6.78 24.03
N ALA A 361 -31.47 7.87 23.30
CA ALA A 361 -30.19 8.57 23.35
C ALA A 361 -30.02 9.44 24.61
N GLU A 362 -31.12 9.96 25.17
CA GLU A 362 -31.07 10.91 26.28
C GLU A 362 -30.68 10.28 27.63
N ARG A 363 -30.82 8.96 27.78
CA ARG A 363 -30.49 8.22 29.03
C ARG A 363 -29.15 7.47 29.02
N ALA A 364 -28.44 7.38 27.88
CA ALA A 364 -27.24 6.54 27.73
C ALA A 364 -25.94 7.30 27.40
N MET A 365 -25.99 8.63 27.27
CA MET A 365 -24.90 9.47 26.70
C MET A 365 -24.08 10.23 27.75
N THR A 366 -23.51 9.55 28.74
CA THR A 366 -22.42 10.13 29.56
C THR A 366 -21.05 9.59 29.12
N ARG A 367 -20.90 8.26 28.96
CA ARG A 367 -19.58 7.63 28.75
C ARG A 367 -19.30 7.28 27.28
N ALA A 368 -18.22 7.84 26.72
CA ALA A 368 -17.73 7.48 25.38
C ALA A 368 -16.91 6.18 25.38
N LEU A 369 -16.06 5.98 26.39
CA LEU A 369 -15.24 4.77 26.56
C LEU A 369 -15.13 4.42 28.05
N GLU A 370 -15.30 3.14 28.37
CA GLU A 370 -15.07 2.59 29.70
C GLU A 370 -14.27 1.29 29.60
N LEU A 371 -13.10 1.27 30.24
CA LEU A 371 -12.24 0.11 30.43
C LEU A 371 -12.34 -0.31 31.89
N ARG A 372 -12.54 -1.61 32.13
CA ARG A 372 -12.58 -2.20 33.47
C ARG A 372 -11.58 -3.34 33.57
N GLY A 373 -10.58 -3.22 34.44
CA GLY A 373 -9.61 -4.28 34.76
C GLY A 373 -8.90 -4.87 33.53
N ILE A 374 -8.60 -4.08 32.50
CA ILE A 374 -8.04 -4.61 31.25
C ILE A 374 -6.63 -5.16 31.47
N ALA A 375 -6.48 -6.45 31.26
CA ALA A 375 -5.18 -7.13 31.33
C ALA A 375 -4.82 -7.75 29.98
N LYS A 376 -3.51 -7.78 29.68
CA LYS A 376 -2.99 -8.42 28.48
C LYS A 376 -1.66 -9.08 28.75
N ARG A 377 -1.57 -10.37 28.41
CA ARG A 377 -0.36 -11.19 28.45
C ARG A 377 0.04 -11.63 27.04
N PHE A 378 1.34 -11.67 26.78
CA PHE A 378 1.94 -12.27 25.59
C PHE A 378 2.91 -13.36 26.06
N GLY A 379 2.49 -14.62 25.96
CA GLY A 379 3.21 -15.73 26.58
C GLY A 379 3.28 -15.54 28.09
N ALA A 380 4.50 -15.63 28.66
CA ALA A 380 4.73 -15.44 30.08
C ALA A 380 4.60 -13.97 30.53
N THR A 381 4.91 -13.01 29.66
CA THR A 381 5.03 -11.59 30.02
C THR A 381 3.68 -10.89 30.04
N GLN A 382 3.34 -10.25 31.16
CA GLN A 382 2.19 -9.37 31.27
C GLN A 382 2.57 -7.93 30.89
N VAL A 383 1.79 -7.33 29.98
CA VAL A 383 2.04 -5.98 29.45
C VAL A 383 1.00 -4.98 29.97
N LEU A 384 -0.26 -5.41 30.14
CA LEU A 384 -1.30 -4.60 30.77
C LEU A 384 -1.73 -5.27 32.08
N HIS A 385 -1.74 -4.48 33.16
CA HIS A 385 -2.04 -4.91 34.52
C HIS A 385 -3.32 -4.24 35.01
N GLY A 386 -4.48 -4.83 34.68
CA GLY A 386 -5.77 -4.40 35.23
C GLY A 386 -6.10 -2.93 34.99
N VAL A 387 -6.04 -2.45 33.74
CA VAL A 387 -6.24 -1.04 33.40
C VAL A 387 -7.71 -0.63 33.49
N ASP A 388 -8.00 0.34 34.35
CA ASP A 388 -9.28 1.04 34.43
C ASP A 388 -9.18 2.44 33.83
N LEU A 389 -10.07 2.79 32.91
CA LEU A 389 -10.10 4.10 32.25
C LEU A 389 -11.53 4.47 31.90
N ARG A 390 -11.90 5.73 32.13
CA ARG A 390 -13.20 6.28 31.73
C ARG A 390 -12.98 7.57 30.94
N VAL A 391 -13.67 7.69 29.81
CA VAL A 391 -13.66 8.88 28.95
C VAL A 391 -15.10 9.26 28.68
N GLU A 392 -15.48 10.48 29.04
CA GLU A 392 -16.83 11.01 28.83
C GLU A 392 -17.03 11.50 27.38
N ALA A 393 -18.28 11.64 26.95
CA ALA A 393 -18.60 12.14 25.61
C ALA A 393 -18.07 13.57 25.39
N GLY A 394 -17.34 13.78 24.29
CA GLY A 394 -16.69 15.06 23.98
C GLY A 394 -15.40 15.34 24.76
N GLU A 395 -14.99 14.44 25.67
CA GLU A 395 -13.73 14.57 26.38
C GLU A 395 -12.54 14.28 25.45
N ARG A 396 -11.54 15.16 25.48
CA ARG A 396 -10.22 14.90 24.88
C ARG A 396 -9.29 14.35 25.94
N HIS A 397 -8.97 13.06 25.83
CA HIS A 397 -8.14 12.35 26.78
C HIS A 397 -6.77 12.02 26.18
N ALA A 398 -5.69 12.34 26.89
CA ALA A 398 -4.33 12.06 26.45
C ALA A 398 -3.67 10.99 27.32
N LEU A 399 -3.27 9.88 26.70
CA LEU A 399 -2.50 8.82 27.35
C LEU A 399 -1.00 9.13 27.22
N ILE A 400 -0.32 9.28 28.36
CA ILE A 400 1.12 9.63 28.40
C ILE A 400 1.88 8.58 29.21
N GLY A 401 2.99 8.10 28.67
CA GLY A 401 3.89 7.15 29.32
C GLY A 401 5.15 6.92 28.50
N PRO A 402 6.20 6.30 29.06
CA PRO A 402 7.43 5.98 28.33
C PRO A 402 7.19 4.93 27.22
N ASN A 403 8.13 4.79 26.29
CA ASN A 403 8.09 3.73 25.28
C ASN A 403 8.19 2.37 25.99
N GLY A 404 7.35 1.41 25.60
CA GLY A 404 7.22 0.12 26.30
C GLY A 404 6.23 0.08 27.46
N ALA A 405 5.63 1.21 27.87
CA ALA A 405 4.61 1.25 28.94
C ALA A 405 3.26 0.59 28.57
N GLY A 406 3.15 -0.04 27.39
CA GLY A 406 1.91 -0.68 26.94
C GLY A 406 0.90 0.23 26.23
N LYS A 407 1.24 1.48 25.88
CA LYS A 407 0.33 2.42 25.18
C LYS A 407 -0.23 1.84 23.87
N SER A 408 0.64 1.41 22.96
CA SER A 408 0.24 0.82 21.67
C SER A 408 -0.50 -0.50 21.89
N THR A 409 -0.11 -1.28 22.90
CA THR A 409 -0.82 -2.52 23.31
C THR A 409 -2.24 -2.23 23.79
N LEU A 410 -2.43 -1.17 24.58
CA LEU A 410 -3.75 -0.73 25.04
C LEU A 410 -4.62 -0.29 23.85
N PHE A 411 -4.05 0.48 22.91
CA PHE A 411 -4.73 0.88 21.68
C PHE A 411 -5.12 -0.33 20.81
N ASP A 412 -4.25 -1.34 20.70
CA ASP A 412 -4.52 -2.57 19.98
C ASP A 412 -5.65 -3.40 20.63
N VAL A 413 -5.70 -3.42 21.95
CA VAL A 413 -6.75 -4.09 22.72
C VAL A 413 -8.10 -3.36 22.56
N ILE A 414 -8.10 -2.03 22.69
CA ILE A 414 -9.30 -1.19 22.52
C ILE A 414 -9.85 -1.28 21.09
N SER A 415 -8.97 -1.23 20.08
CA SER A 415 -9.37 -1.30 18.66
C SER A 415 -9.68 -2.72 18.16
N GLY A 416 -9.58 -3.73 19.03
CA GLY A 416 -9.92 -5.12 18.71
C GLY A 416 -8.90 -5.85 17.84
N ARG A 417 -7.70 -5.29 17.62
CA ARG A 417 -6.59 -5.97 16.92
C ARG A 417 -6.05 -7.12 17.75
N THR A 418 -6.04 -6.94 19.06
CA THR A 418 -5.56 -7.93 20.02
C THR A 418 -6.65 -8.19 21.04
N ARG A 419 -6.96 -9.47 21.30
CA ARG A 419 -7.93 -9.80 22.37
C ARG A 419 -7.33 -9.52 23.75
N PRO A 420 -8.07 -8.88 24.68
CA PRO A 420 -7.66 -8.80 26.07
C PRO A 420 -7.56 -10.21 26.68
N SER A 421 -6.68 -10.37 27.66
CA SER A 421 -6.59 -11.60 28.47
C SER A 421 -7.64 -11.61 29.57
N ASP A 422 -7.96 -10.44 30.13
CA ASP A 422 -9.01 -10.25 31.13
C ASP A 422 -9.56 -8.81 31.04
N GLY A 423 -10.68 -8.56 31.71
CA GLY A 423 -11.34 -7.27 31.79
C GLY A 423 -12.39 -7.02 30.70
N ARG A 424 -12.97 -5.82 30.72
CA ARG A 424 -14.12 -5.44 29.88
C ARG A 424 -13.94 -4.06 29.24
N ILE A 425 -14.32 -3.95 27.97
CA ILE A 425 -14.24 -2.72 27.16
C ILE A 425 -15.65 -2.37 26.68
N VAL A 426 -16.14 -1.20 27.07
CA VAL A 426 -17.44 -0.66 26.64
C VAL A 426 -17.20 0.65 25.90
N ALA A 427 -17.65 0.73 24.65
CA ALA A 427 -17.57 1.95 23.84
C ALA A 427 -18.99 2.39 23.43
N SER A 428 -19.32 3.65 23.68
CA SER A 428 -20.67 4.21 23.43
C SER A 428 -21.80 3.32 23.99
N GLY A 429 -21.63 2.81 25.22
CA GLY A 429 -22.60 1.94 25.90
C GLY A 429 -22.66 0.49 25.41
N ILE A 430 -21.89 0.10 24.40
CA ILE A 430 -21.88 -1.25 23.84
C ILE A 430 -20.56 -1.95 24.20
N ASP A 431 -20.67 -3.17 24.70
CA ASP A 431 -19.52 -4.02 25.00
C ASP A 431 -18.79 -4.45 23.71
N ILE A 432 -17.52 -4.06 23.58
CA ILE A 432 -16.65 -4.40 22.44
C ILE A 432 -15.53 -5.37 22.80
N THR A 433 -15.56 -5.94 24.01
CA THR A 433 -14.51 -6.83 24.52
C THR A 433 -14.24 -7.99 23.55
N GLY A 434 -13.00 -8.09 23.08
CA GLY A 434 -12.55 -9.16 22.19
C GLY A 434 -13.22 -9.21 20.80
N ARG A 435 -14.02 -8.20 20.44
CA ARG A 435 -14.63 -8.10 19.11
C ARG A 435 -13.58 -7.76 18.06
N PRO A 436 -13.72 -8.28 16.83
CA PRO A 436 -12.75 -8.02 15.76
C PRO A 436 -12.85 -6.56 15.26
N PRO A 437 -11.78 -6.00 14.66
CA PRO A 437 -11.69 -4.57 14.37
C PRO A 437 -12.83 -4.02 13.51
N GLN A 438 -13.37 -4.83 12.60
CA GLN A 438 -14.45 -4.43 11.69
C GLN A 438 -15.80 -4.21 12.38
N ARG A 439 -15.98 -4.81 13.56
CA ARG A 439 -17.16 -4.57 14.39
C ARG A 439 -16.93 -3.39 15.32
N VAL A 440 -15.69 -3.19 15.77
CA VAL A 440 -15.28 -2.08 16.64
C VAL A 440 -15.28 -0.75 15.87
N SER A 441 -14.90 -0.75 14.60
CA SER A 441 -14.79 0.44 13.75
C SER A 441 -16.06 1.28 13.66
N ARG A 442 -17.23 0.66 13.83
CA ARG A 442 -18.54 1.34 13.82
C ARG A 442 -18.74 2.28 14.99
N MET A 443 -17.97 2.10 16.04
CA MET A 443 -18.08 2.80 17.32
C MET A 443 -16.79 3.56 17.64
N LEU A 444 -15.69 3.21 16.97
CA LEU A 444 -14.37 3.67 17.29
C LEU A 444 -13.50 3.70 16.02
N ALA A 445 -13.10 4.89 15.58
CA ALA A 445 -12.12 5.07 14.52
C ALA A 445 -10.70 5.10 15.10
N ARG A 446 -9.72 4.61 14.36
CA ARG A 446 -8.32 4.64 14.76
C ARG A 446 -7.44 5.14 13.61
N SER A 447 -6.55 6.09 13.91
CA SER A 447 -5.37 6.40 13.08
C SER A 447 -4.16 5.61 13.60
N PHE A 448 -3.27 5.19 12.69
CA PHE A 448 -2.17 4.26 12.98
C PHE A 448 -0.79 4.95 13.00
N GLN A 449 0.16 4.43 13.80
CA GLN A 449 1.54 4.95 13.87
C GLN A 449 2.36 4.80 12.59
N THR A 450 1.94 3.93 11.66
CA THR A 450 2.45 3.84 10.28
C THR A 450 1.32 4.18 9.31
N THR A 451 1.59 4.89 8.20
CA THR A 451 0.55 5.38 7.29
C THR A 451 -0.35 4.24 6.80
N SER A 452 -1.64 4.35 7.07
CA SER A 452 -2.66 3.31 6.80
C SER A 452 -3.39 3.48 5.47
N VAL A 453 -2.93 4.41 4.63
CA VAL A 453 -3.55 4.75 3.34
C VAL A 453 -3.48 3.59 2.35
N PHE A 454 -4.47 3.49 1.46
CA PHE A 454 -4.50 2.52 0.36
C PHE A 454 -3.71 3.11 -0.82
N ALA A 455 -2.42 2.78 -0.87
CA ALA A 455 -1.44 3.42 -1.74
C ALA A 455 -1.77 3.33 -3.25
N GLY A 456 -2.37 2.22 -3.69
CA GLY A 456 -2.74 1.99 -5.09
C GLY A 456 -4.06 2.64 -5.51
N LEU A 457 -4.83 3.17 -4.56
CA LEU A 457 -6.08 3.89 -4.82
C LEU A 457 -5.85 5.41 -4.85
N SER A 458 -6.74 6.13 -5.53
CA SER A 458 -6.73 7.60 -5.50
C SER A 458 -7.08 8.14 -4.11
N VAL A 459 -6.73 9.40 -3.84
CA VAL A 459 -7.09 10.09 -2.58
C VAL A 459 -8.61 10.08 -2.36
N LEU A 460 -9.39 10.33 -3.41
CA LEU A 460 -10.85 10.28 -3.34
C LEU A 460 -11.39 8.87 -3.10
N ASP A 461 -10.83 7.84 -3.75
CA ASP A 461 -11.27 6.46 -3.56
C ASP A 461 -10.90 5.92 -2.17
N ASN A 462 -9.81 6.39 -1.58
CA ASN A 462 -9.47 6.18 -0.19
C ASN A 462 -10.60 6.65 0.74
N LEU A 463 -11.04 7.91 0.59
CA LEU A 463 -12.14 8.48 1.38
C LEU A 463 -13.49 7.80 1.10
N ARG A 464 -13.79 7.44 -0.15
CA ARG A 464 -14.99 6.65 -0.50
C ARG A 464 -15.01 5.31 0.23
N CYS A 465 -13.87 4.61 0.33
CA CYS A 465 -13.76 3.38 1.10
C CYS A 465 -14.07 3.60 2.57
N ALA A 466 -13.54 4.66 3.19
CA ALA A 466 -13.86 4.99 4.58
C ALA A 466 -15.35 5.32 4.78
N CYS A 467 -15.97 6.10 3.89
CA CYS A 467 -17.40 6.42 3.94
C CYS A 467 -18.29 5.19 3.73
N LEU A 468 -17.90 4.21 2.91
CA LEU A 468 -18.58 2.91 2.79
C LEU A 468 -18.50 2.08 4.08
N GLY A 469 -17.52 2.37 4.93
CA GLY A 469 -17.31 1.72 6.22
C GLY A 469 -18.21 2.29 7.32
N ALA A 470 -18.72 3.50 7.11
CA ALA A 470 -19.56 4.20 8.07
C ALA A 470 -20.85 3.42 8.36
N ALA A 471 -21.32 3.51 9.61
CA ALA A 471 -22.56 2.86 10.04
C ALA A 471 -23.80 3.35 9.26
N SER A 472 -23.71 4.50 8.62
CA SER A 472 -24.74 5.11 7.77
C SER A 472 -24.84 4.49 6.37
N SER A 473 -23.85 3.69 5.94
CA SER A 473 -23.84 3.04 4.62
C SER A 473 -24.75 1.80 4.55
N ARG A 474 -25.41 1.60 3.41
CA ARG A 474 -26.24 0.43 3.12
C ARG A 474 -25.42 -0.66 2.45
N MET A 475 -25.88 -1.91 2.53
CA MET A 475 -25.20 -3.03 1.85
C MET A 475 -25.17 -2.86 0.33
N LEU A 476 -26.21 -2.27 -0.26
CA LEU A 476 -26.31 -1.98 -1.69
C LEU A 476 -25.29 -0.94 -2.16
N ASP A 477 -24.88 0.00 -1.31
CA ASP A 477 -23.89 1.03 -1.67
C ASP A 477 -22.50 0.42 -1.98
N ARG A 478 -22.28 -0.84 -1.58
CA ARG A 478 -21.06 -1.59 -1.93
C ARG A 478 -21.06 -2.03 -3.38
N TRP A 479 -22.22 -2.21 -4.00
CA TRP A 479 -22.35 -2.67 -5.38
C TRP A 479 -22.72 -1.55 -6.33
N LEU A 480 -23.59 -0.64 -5.88
CA LEU A 480 -24.07 0.49 -6.67
C LEU A 480 -23.36 1.77 -6.27
N LEU A 481 -23.02 2.58 -7.27
CA LEU A 481 -22.46 3.92 -7.05
C LEU A 481 -23.47 4.79 -6.29
N SER A 482 -23.12 5.15 -5.06
CA SER A 482 -23.95 5.99 -4.20
C SER A 482 -23.53 7.45 -4.26
N ARG A 483 -24.44 8.34 -4.69
CA ARG A 483 -24.21 9.79 -4.73
C ARG A 483 -23.97 10.36 -3.33
N ASP A 484 -24.57 9.77 -2.30
CA ASP A 484 -24.40 10.21 -0.91
C ASP A 484 -23.00 9.94 -0.40
N ILE A 485 -22.45 8.76 -0.70
CA ILE A 485 -21.08 8.41 -0.34
C ILE A 485 -20.09 9.30 -1.09
N ASP A 486 -20.32 9.54 -2.38
CA ASP A 486 -19.45 10.41 -3.16
C ASP A 486 -19.45 11.85 -2.64
N ARG A 487 -20.63 12.36 -2.29
CA ARG A 487 -20.79 13.69 -1.68
C ARG A 487 -20.06 13.77 -0.33
N LYS A 488 -20.20 12.77 0.55
CA LYS A 488 -19.47 12.72 1.84
C LYS A 488 -17.95 12.66 1.64
N ALA A 489 -17.49 11.82 0.72
CA ALA A 489 -16.06 11.68 0.43
C ALA A 489 -15.46 12.99 -0.11
N ARG A 490 -16.16 13.69 -1.03
CA ARG A 490 -15.72 14.99 -1.53
C ARG A 490 -15.74 16.09 -0.46
N ALA A 491 -16.77 16.12 0.39
CA ALA A 491 -16.81 17.05 1.52
C ALA A 491 -15.63 16.84 2.48
N MET A 492 -15.28 15.56 2.76
CA MET A 492 -14.09 15.26 3.55
C MET A 492 -12.82 15.68 2.83
N LEU A 493 -12.71 15.41 1.51
CA LEU A 493 -11.56 15.80 0.67
C LEU A 493 -11.31 17.31 0.70
N GLU A 494 -12.37 18.12 0.66
CA GLU A 494 -12.30 19.57 0.82
C GLU A 494 -11.85 19.96 2.24
N ALA A 495 -12.38 19.32 3.27
CA ALA A 495 -12.02 19.60 4.67
C ALA A 495 -10.54 19.30 4.98
N ILE A 496 -9.96 18.27 4.36
CA ILE A 496 -8.53 17.94 4.49
C ILE A 496 -7.64 18.67 3.47
N GLY A 497 -8.20 19.49 2.57
CA GLY A 497 -7.44 20.33 1.64
C GLY A 497 -6.89 19.61 0.40
N PHE A 498 -7.42 18.44 0.04
CA PHE A 498 -6.90 17.60 -1.07
C PHE A 498 -7.74 17.66 -2.36
N ALA A 499 -8.64 18.64 -2.50
CA ALA A 499 -9.55 18.74 -3.65
C ALA A 499 -8.83 18.74 -5.01
N ALA A 500 -7.67 19.39 -5.11
CA ALA A 500 -6.87 19.45 -6.34
C ALA A 500 -6.14 18.13 -6.68
N ARG A 501 -6.00 17.22 -5.71
CA ARG A 501 -5.27 15.95 -5.83
C ARG A 501 -6.21 14.74 -5.68
N ALA A 502 -7.49 14.91 -5.98
CA ALA A 502 -8.53 13.90 -5.79
C ALA A 502 -8.21 12.57 -6.50
N ASP A 503 -7.67 12.66 -7.71
CA ASP A 503 -7.41 11.52 -8.61
C ASP A 503 -5.98 10.99 -8.52
N ASP A 504 -5.10 11.66 -7.76
CA ASP A 504 -3.73 11.22 -7.56
C ASP A 504 -3.70 9.92 -6.74
N PRO A 505 -2.87 8.92 -7.09
CA PRO A 505 -2.62 7.77 -6.24
C PRO A 505 -2.07 8.20 -4.88
N ALA A 506 -2.58 7.62 -3.79
CA ALA A 506 -2.15 7.96 -2.44
C ALA A 506 -0.64 7.70 -2.21
N ALA A 507 -0.04 6.77 -2.95
CA ALA A 507 1.40 6.52 -2.95
C ALA A 507 2.25 7.75 -3.37
N GLN A 508 1.68 8.68 -4.14
CA GLN A 508 2.38 9.88 -4.64
C GLN A 508 2.27 11.08 -3.68
N LEU A 509 1.52 10.93 -2.58
CA LEU A 509 1.47 11.93 -1.53
C LEU A 509 2.77 11.90 -0.71
N ALA A 510 3.25 13.07 -0.30
CA ALA A 510 4.34 13.16 0.68
C ALA A 510 3.90 12.57 2.03
N TYR A 511 4.84 12.20 2.89
CA TYR A 511 4.52 11.54 4.16
C TYR A 511 3.54 12.33 5.04
N ALA A 512 3.75 13.64 5.19
CA ALA A 512 2.83 14.52 5.94
C ALA A 512 1.42 14.58 5.32
N GLU A 513 1.33 14.53 3.99
CA GLU A 513 0.06 14.49 3.26
C GLU A 513 -0.66 13.15 3.44
N GLN A 514 0.07 12.03 3.40
CA GLN A 514 -0.46 10.71 3.73
C GLN A 514 -1.00 10.65 5.16
N ARG A 515 -0.39 11.40 6.09
CA ARG A 515 -0.91 11.54 7.47
C ARG A 515 -2.18 12.33 7.59
N ALA A 516 -2.29 13.45 6.87
CA ALA A 516 -3.54 14.18 6.79
C ALA A 516 -4.66 13.32 6.17
N LEU A 517 -4.35 12.54 5.13
CA LEU A 517 -5.30 11.59 4.54
C LEU A 517 -5.71 10.50 5.54
N ASP A 518 -4.76 9.93 6.28
CA ASP A 518 -5.06 8.91 7.31
C ASP A 518 -6.02 9.42 8.40
N LEU A 519 -5.82 10.66 8.85
CA LEU A 519 -6.76 11.32 9.77
C LEU A 519 -8.13 11.51 9.11
N GLY A 520 -8.16 11.93 7.83
CA GLY A 520 -9.38 12.04 7.04
C GLY A 520 -10.14 10.71 6.91
N LEU A 521 -9.43 9.59 6.75
CA LEU A 521 -10.02 8.25 6.71
C LEU A 521 -10.69 7.91 8.04
N ALA A 522 -10.02 8.15 9.17
CA ALA A 522 -10.60 7.93 10.48
C ALA A 522 -11.88 8.76 10.69
N LEU A 523 -11.85 10.05 10.31
CA LEU A 523 -12.99 10.97 10.42
C LEU A 523 -14.16 10.59 9.50
N ALA A 524 -13.89 10.03 8.32
CA ALA A 524 -14.89 9.65 7.32
C ALA A 524 -15.75 8.43 7.71
N THR A 525 -15.37 7.69 8.75
CA THR A 525 -16.10 6.49 9.21
C THR A 525 -17.35 6.79 10.06
N ASP A 526 -17.67 8.08 10.32
CA ASP A 526 -18.76 8.53 11.21
C ASP A 526 -18.67 7.97 12.65
N ALA A 527 -17.50 7.48 13.09
CA ALA A 527 -17.36 6.90 14.43
C ALA A 527 -17.45 7.97 15.54
N PRO A 528 -18.17 7.69 16.64
CA PRO A 528 -18.32 8.65 17.75
C PRO A 528 -17.07 8.81 18.60
N LEU A 529 -16.20 7.80 18.65
CA LEU A 529 -14.92 7.82 19.35
C LEU A 529 -13.78 7.72 18.34
N ILE A 530 -12.72 8.53 18.51
CA ILE A 530 -11.54 8.51 17.64
C ILE A 530 -10.30 8.30 18.51
N LEU A 531 -9.49 7.29 18.19
CA LEU A 531 -8.17 7.08 18.75
C LEU A 531 -7.11 7.58 17.78
N LEU A 532 -6.28 8.49 18.28
CA LEU A 532 -5.16 9.06 17.54
C LEU A 532 -3.87 8.55 18.14
N ASP A 533 -3.17 7.70 17.40
CA ASP A 533 -1.91 7.09 17.81
C ASP A 533 -0.75 7.95 17.27
N GLU A 534 -0.21 8.83 18.13
CA GLU A 534 0.88 9.78 17.80
C GLU A 534 0.65 10.63 16.54
N PRO A 535 -0.47 11.37 16.44
CA PRO A 535 -0.91 12.04 15.20
C PRO A 535 0.01 13.15 14.69
N THR A 536 0.99 13.59 15.48
CA THR A 536 1.92 14.67 15.10
C THR A 536 3.35 14.18 14.87
N ALA A 537 3.62 12.88 14.96
CA ALA A 537 4.95 12.33 14.71
C ALA A 537 5.33 12.50 13.22
N GLY A 538 6.52 13.05 12.96
CA GLY A 538 7.02 13.33 11.61
C GLY A 538 6.40 14.54 10.90
N MET A 539 5.62 15.38 11.60
CA MET A 539 5.06 16.63 11.04
C MET A 539 5.85 17.86 11.50
N ASN A 540 5.99 18.88 10.64
CA ASN A 540 6.55 20.16 11.08
C ASN A 540 5.55 20.91 11.99
N ARG A 541 6.01 21.92 12.75
CA ARG A 541 5.15 22.64 13.72
C ARG A 541 3.94 23.34 13.07
N ALA A 542 4.03 23.76 11.81
CA ALA A 542 2.92 24.39 11.09
C ALA A 542 1.87 23.35 10.65
N GLU A 543 2.30 22.18 10.21
CA GLU A 543 1.47 21.02 9.87
C GLU A 543 0.80 20.43 11.11
N ALA A 544 1.54 20.28 12.20
CA ALA A 544 1.01 19.84 13.48
C ALA A 544 -0.01 20.85 14.05
N ALA A 545 0.16 22.15 13.81
CA ALA A 545 -0.82 23.17 14.19
C ALA A 545 -2.11 23.06 13.36
N ARG A 546 -2.01 22.78 12.06
CA ARG A 546 -3.18 22.53 11.18
C ARG A 546 -3.91 21.24 11.56
N ALA A 547 -3.20 20.16 11.87
CA ALA A 547 -3.79 18.89 12.31
C ALA A 547 -4.45 18.97 13.70
N ARG A 548 -4.05 19.95 14.53
CA ARG A 548 -4.66 20.23 15.84
C ARG A 548 -5.93 21.09 15.75
N ALA A 549 -6.15 21.78 14.64
CA ALA A 549 -7.41 22.48 14.38
C ALA A 549 -8.47 21.44 14.01
N ASP A 550 -9.62 21.45 14.68
CA ASP A 550 -10.71 20.54 14.37
C ASP A 550 -11.24 20.88 12.96
N PRO A 551 -11.28 19.93 11.99
CA PRO A 551 -11.87 20.18 10.69
C PRO A 551 -13.36 20.58 10.76
N ARG A 552 -14.04 20.27 11.87
CA ARG A 552 -15.43 20.69 12.13
C ARG A 552 -15.57 22.16 12.53
N ASP A 553 -14.47 22.85 12.84
CA ASP A 553 -14.46 24.29 13.14
C ASP A 553 -14.46 25.15 11.86
N HIS A 554 -14.25 24.55 10.68
CA HIS A 554 -14.26 25.26 9.39
C HIS A 554 -15.65 25.16 8.75
N GLY A 555 -16.54 26.08 9.17
CA GLY A 555 -17.96 26.07 8.81
C GLY A 555 -18.28 26.49 7.38
N GLY A 556 -19.01 25.64 6.66
CA GLY A 556 -19.88 26.01 5.54
C GLY A 556 -21.35 26.20 5.98
N PRO A 557 -22.22 26.83 5.15
CA PRO A 557 -23.49 27.40 5.57
C PRO A 557 -24.59 26.43 6.05
N HIS A 558 -24.38 25.11 5.95
CA HIS A 558 -25.36 24.10 6.35
C HIS A 558 -25.20 23.55 7.78
N ALA A 559 -24.19 24.01 8.53
CA ALA A 559 -23.97 23.59 9.93
C ALA A 559 -24.87 24.32 10.96
N ALA A 560 -25.92 25.01 10.52
CA ALA A 560 -26.70 25.92 11.38
C ALA A 560 -27.80 25.27 12.25
N ARG A 561 -28.04 23.95 12.20
CA ARG A 561 -29.15 23.30 12.94
C ARG A 561 -28.78 22.45 14.16
N HIS A 562 -27.50 22.37 14.54
CA HIS A 562 -27.09 21.85 15.84
C HIS A 562 -26.06 22.77 16.49
N ARG A 563 -26.48 24.00 16.83
CA ARG A 563 -25.73 24.85 17.77
C ARG A 563 -26.08 24.44 19.20
N THR A 564 -25.40 23.43 19.72
CA THR A 564 -25.21 23.28 21.16
C THR A 564 -23.87 23.92 21.54
N ARG A 565 -23.92 24.93 22.42
CA ARG A 565 -22.77 25.65 22.99
C ARG A 565 -21.66 24.68 23.39
N TYR A 566 -20.53 24.69 22.70
CA TYR A 566 -19.26 24.21 23.25
C TYR A 566 -18.39 25.41 23.56
N GLY A 567 -18.06 25.55 24.85
CA GLY A 567 -17.27 26.64 25.39
C GLY A 567 -15.84 26.63 24.89
N ARG A 568 -15.29 27.84 24.69
CA ARG A 568 -13.87 28.11 24.54
C ARG A 568 -13.07 27.43 25.67
N GLY A 569 -12.01 26.72 25.30
CA GLY A 569 -10.87 26.43 26.18
C GLY A 569 -11.07 25.31 27.20
N LEU A 570 -11.08 24.06 26.76
CA LEU A 570 -10.88 22.90 27.65
C LEU A 570 -9.50 22.27 27.41
N ARG A 571 -8.62 22.36 28.42
CA ARG A 571 -7.31 21.66 28.46
C ARG A 571 -7.57 20.14 28.53
N PRO A 572 -6.80 19.29 27.82
CA PRO A 572 -6.99 17.84 27.86
C PRO A 572 -6.71 17.28 29.26
N ARG A 573 -7.56 16.36 29.74
CA ARG A 573 -7.30 15.56 30.95
C ARG A 573 -6.18 14.56 30.63
N ARG A 574 -5.20 14.45 31.53
CA ARG A 574 -4.03 13.57 31.40
C ARG A 574 -4.14 12.44 32.41
N SER A 575 -4.00 11.20 31.96
CA SER A 575 -3.78 10.05 32.84
C SER A 575 -2.31 9.62 32.70
N HIS A 576 -1.63 9.48 33.85
CA HIS A 576 -0.24 9.05 33.91
C HIS A 576 -0.18 7.54 34.04
N PHE A 577 0.50 6.89 33.09
CA PHE A 577 0.81 5.47 33.15
C PHE A 577 2.18 5.31 33.81
N GLY A 578 2.24 4.80 35.03
CA GLY A 578 3.51 4.67 35.76
C GLY A 578 3.49 3.63 36.88
N ALA A 579 4.46 2.72 36.85
CA ALA A 579 5.00 2.07 38.04
C ALA A 579 5.85 3.10 38.80
N GLY A 580 5.71 3.16 40.13
CA GLY A 580 6.24 4.24 40.95
C GLY A 580 7.76 4.23 41.12
N ALA A 581 8.36 5.43 41.23
CA ALA A 581 9.52 5.77 42.06
C ALA A 581 9.79 7.30 42.01
N ARG A 582 10.50 7.79 43.02
CA ARG A 582 10.51 9.15 43.60
C ARG A 582 11.45 10.16 42.89
N ALA A 583 11.21 11.44 43.20
CA ALA A 583 11.98 12.62 42.82
C ALA A 583 13.40 12.68 43.42
N CYS A 584 14.30 13.43 42.76
CA CYS A 584 15.26 14.33 43.44
C CYS A 584 15.81 15.42 42.50
N ASP A 585 16.42 16.41 43.13
CA ASP A 585 16.57 17.83 42.80
C ASP A 585 17.51 18.31 41.67
N ARG A 586 17.24 19.59 41.34
CA ARG A 586 18.06 20.67 40.76
C ARG A 586 19.58 20.58 40.96
N ILE A 587 20.33 21.08 39.96
CA ILE A 587 21.45 22.04 40.10
C ILE A 587 21.55 22.86 38.80
N GLY A 588 21.82 24.16 38.91
CA GLY A 588 22.13 25.07 37.80
C GLY A 588 23.51 25.72 37.96
N TYR A 589 24.06 26.25 36.87
CA TYR A 589 25.15 27.24 36.79
C TYR A 589 24.93 28.00 35.46
N ALA A 590 24.67 29.31 35.40
CA ALA A 590 25.50 30.48 35.75
C ALA A 590 26.75 30.59 34.85
N GLY A 591 26.71 31.53 33.91
CA GLY A 591 27.72 31.73 32.86
C GLY A 591 28.91 32.61 33.24
N ARG A 592 29.82 32.74 32.26
CA ARG A 592 30.83 33.81 32.16
C ARG A 592 31.39 33.87 30.73
N ASP A 593 31.16 34.99 30.07
CA ASP A 593 32.07 35.61 29.10
C ASP A 593 33.21 36.32 29.88
N PRO A 594 34.39 36.70 29.30
CA PRO A 594 34.46 37.47 28.05
C PRO A 594 35.77 37.39 27.19
N ARG A 595 35.69 38.02 26.00
CA ARG A 595 36.72 38.75 25.20
C ARG A 595 37.33 38.09 23.96
N GLU A 596 36.84 38.61 22.82
CA GLU A 596 37.57 39.18 21.67
C GLU A 596 38.87 38.53 21.19
N SER A 597 38.81 37.98 19.97
CA SER A 597 39.85 38.26 18.96
C SER A 597 39.30 38.13 17.54
N ARG A 598 39.41 39.22 16.79
CA ARG A 598 39.21 39.28 15.33
C ARG A 598 40.20 38.36 14.63
N CYS A 599 39.75 37.65 13.59
CA CYS A 599 40.54 37.44 12.37
C CYS A 599 39.68 36.90 11.24
N THR A 600 39.29 37.80 10.34
CA THR A 600 38.96 37.49 8.95
C THR A 600 40.26 37.34 8.16
N ARG A 601 40.52 36.15 7.58
CA ARG A 601 41.08 35.95 6.23
C ARG A 601 41.48 34.49 5.96
N GLY A 602 40.87 33.97 4.89
CA GLY A 602 41.28 32.91 3.96
C GLY A 602 42.34 31.87 4.37
N LEU A 603 41.93 30.60 4.28
CA LEU A 603 42.83 29.51 3.90
C LEU A 603 42.16 28.61 2.85
N SER A 604 42.41 28.99 1.59
CA SER A 604 42.42 28.10 0.43
C SER A 604 43.64 27.16 0.54
N GLY A 605 43.47 25.88 0.17
CA GLY A 605 44.49 25.19 -0.60
C GLY A 605 45.30 24.04 -0.01
N ARG A 606 45.06 23.52 1.22
CA ARG A 606 45.89 22.40 1.76
C ARG A 606 45.18 21.15 2.30
N CYS A 607 43.85 21.10 2.39
CA CYS A 607 43.15 19.89 2.90
C CYS A 607 42.85 18.79 1.86
N ALA A 608 43.22 18.97 0.59
CA ALA A 608 42.67 18.14 -0.51
C ALA A 608 43.33 16.77 -0.73
N MET A 609 44.33 16.34 0.05
CA MET A 609 45.07 15.10 -0.24
C MET A 609 44.73 13.86 0.62
N ASN A 610 43.92 13.96 1.69
CA ASN A 610 43.63 12.82 2.59
C ASN A 610 42.14 12.65 2.97
N ALA A 611 41.20 12.97 2.07
CA ALA A 611 39.77 12.74 2.32
C ALA A 611 39.37 11.29 1.99
N LEU A 612 38.78 10.57 2.95
CA LEU A 612 38.26 9.21 2.75
C LEU A 612 36.97 9.22 1.91
N LEU A 613 36.09 10.19 2.13
CA LEU A 613 34.91 10.46 1.30
C LEU A 613 35.01 11.87 0.72
N ARG A 614 34.82 12.02 -0.58
CA ARG A 614 34.81 13.30 -1.28
C ARG A 614 33.55 13.45 -2.13
N ILE A 615 32.82 14.53 -1.89
CA ILE A 615 31.58 14.89 -2.58
C ILE A 615 31.78 16.28 -3.20
N GLY A 616 31.61 16.38 -4.51
CA GLY A 616 31.76 17.63 -5.28
C GLY A 616 30.55 17.87 -6.18
N GLU A 617 29.93 19.05 -6.06
CA GLU A 617 28.77 19.48 -6.87
C GLU A 617 27.65 18.43 -6.98
N LEU A 618 27.41 17.66 -5.92
CA LEU A 618 26.49 16.52 -5.98
C LEU A 618 25.03 16.98 -6.05
N ARG A 619 24.33 16.50 -7.08
CA ARG A 619 22.90 16.69 -7.32
C ARG A 619 22.21 15.34 -7.24
N ALA A 620 21.03 15.28 -6.64
CA ALA A 620 20.30 14.02 -6.50
C ALA A 620 18.78 14.25 -6.53
N TRP A 621 18.08 13.25 -7.06
CA TRP A 621 16.63 13.29 -7.28
C TRP A 621 15.93 12.18 -6.51
N HIS A 622 14.82 12.54 -5.86
CA HIS A 622 13.90 11.60 -5.27
C HIS A 622 12.65 11.51 -6.16
N GLY A 623 12.58 10.46 -6.99
CA GLY A 623 11.59 10.38 -8.05
C GLY A 623 11.80 11.51 -9.07
N ALA A 624 10.75 12.31 -9.31
CA ALA A 624 10.80 13.46 -10.22
C ALA A 624 11.32 14.76 -9.58
N ALA A 625 11.40 14.82 -8.24
CA ALA A 625 11.79 16.03 -7.52
C ALA A 625 13.30 16.03 -7.23
N GLN A 626 13.98 17.13 -7.56
CA GLN A 626 15.38 17.33 -7.17
C GLN A 626 15.46 17.71 -5.69
N ALA A 627 16.31 17.02 -4.94
CA ALA A 627 16.48 17.21 -3.50
C ALA A 627 17.85 17.78 -3.12
N LEU A 628 18.91 17.48 -3.91
CA LEU A 628 20.25 18.05 -3.73
C LEU A 628 20.61 18.94 -4.93
N HIS A 629 21.16 20.12 -4.65
CA HIS A 629 21.37 21.20 -5.63
C HIS A 629 22.84 21.60 -5.78
N GLY A 630 23.79 20.68 -5.58
CA GLY A 630 25.23 20.97 -5.61
C GLY A 630 25.84 20.93 -4.22
N VAL A 631 25.89 19.73 -3.63
CA VAL A 631 26.49 19.50 -2.31
C VAL A 631 28.00 19.30 -2.47
N ASN A 632 28.76 20.06 -1.69
CA ASN A 632 30.20 19.91 -1.52
C ASN A 632 30.48 19.50 -0.07
N LEU A 633 31.12 18.35 0.12
CA LEU A 633 31.39 17.79 1.45
C LEU A 633 32.60 16.85 1.37
N SER A 634 33.42 16.80 2.41
CA SER A 634 34.50 15.81 2.52
C SER A 634 34.57 15.27 3.93
N ILE A 635 35.03 14.02 4.10
CA ILE A 635 35.22 13.36 5.40
C ILE A 635 36.56 12.62 5.36
N GLY A 636 37.45 12.89 6.33
CA GLY A 636 38.72 12.19 6.54
C GLY A 636 38.56 10.82 7.20
N ALA A 637 39.62 10.02 7.18
CA ALA A 637 39.64 8.75 7.92
C ALA A 637 39.60 9.01 9.44
N GLY A 638 38.79 8.23 10.18
CA GLY A 638 38.59 8.42 11.63
C GLY A 638 37.86 9.70 12.03
N GLU A 639 37.39 10.51 11.07
CA GLU A 639 36.68 11.75 11.34
C GLU A 639 35.18 11.49 11.58
N ALA A 640 34.59 12.17 12.56
CA ALA A 640 33.15 12.23 12.74
C ALA A 640 32.60 13.57 12.23
N LEU A 641 31.64 13.51 11.29
CA LEU A 641 30.92 14.65 10.74
C LEU A 641 29.42 14.53 11.06
N ALA A 642 28.86 15.52 11.76
CA ALA A 642 27.44 15.63 12.03
C ALA A 642 26.77 16.54 10.99
N LEU A 643 25.81 16.00 10.23
CA LEU A 643 25.00 16.74 9.27
C LEU A 643 23.64 17.10 9.87
N ILE A 644 23.39 18.40 10.00
CA ILE A 644 22.22 18.95 10.66
C ILE A 644 21.44 19.80 9.67
N GLY A 645 20.14 19.91 9.88
CA GLY A 645 19.27 20.74 9.06
C GLY A 645 17.81 20.45 9.38
N ARG A 646 16.94 21.35 8.91
CA ARG A 646 15.49 21.21 9.12
C ARG A 646 14.94 20.05 8.29
N ASN A 647 13.76 19.57 8.65
CA ASN A 647 13.12 18.49 7.91
C ASN A 647 12.85 18.90 6.46
N GLY A 648 13.22 18.02 5.53
CA GLY A 648 13.22 18.33 4.10
C GLY A 648 14.45 19.09 3.57
N SER A 649 15.52 19.27 4.36
CA SER A 649 16.75 19.93 3.88
C SER A 649 17.59 19.08 2.91
N GLY A 650 17.35 17.77 2.84
CA GLY A 650 18.07 16.84 1.96
C GLY A 650 19.02 15.86 2.67
N ARG A 651 19.09 15.86 4.01
CA ARG A 651 20.01 15.00 4.81
C ARG A 651 19.92 13.52 4.46
N SER A 652 18.74 12.91 4.63
CA SER A 652 18.52 11.49 4.32
C SER A 652 18.68 11.21 2.82
N THR A 653 18.41 12.20 1.95
CA THR A 653 18.65 12.06 0.51
C THR A 653 20.15 12.03 0.19
N LEU A 654 20.99 12.76 0.94
CA LEU A 654 22.44 12.68 0.82
C LEU A 654 22.95 11.30 1.26
N ALA A 655 22.47 10.76 2.39
CA ALA A 655 22.82 9.40 2.79
C ALA A 655 22.40 8.36 1.74
N LYS A 656 21.19 8.47 1.20
CA LYS A 656 20.70 7.60 0.11
C LYS A 656 21.53 7.76 -1.17
N ALA A 657 22.00 8.97 -1.48
CA ALA A 657 22.86 9.22 -2.64
C ALA A 657 24.23 8.56 -2.46
N ILE A 658 24.84 8.68 -1.27
CA ILE A 658 26.10 7.99 -0.92
C ILE A 658 25.96 6.47 -1.11
N MET A 659 24.81 5.91 -0.75
CA MET A 659 24.52 4.47 -0.87
C MET A 659 24.01 4.02 -2.25
N GLY A 660 23.96 4.92 -3.26
CA GLY A 660 23.46 4.57 -4.60
C GLY A 660 21.96 4.19 -4.64
N LEU A 661 21.18 4.64 -3.65
CA LEU A 661 19.75 4.37 -3.53
C LEU A 661 18.88 5.40 -4.27
N VAL A 662 19.48 6.51 -4.70
CA VAL A 662 18.83 7.54 -5.53
C VAL A 662 19.71 7.91 -6.71
N ARG A 663 19.10 8.37 -7.80
CA ARG A 663 19.84 8.91 -8.94
C ARG A 663 20.61 10.15 -8.47
N CYS A 664 21.90 10.19 -8.75
CA CYS A 664 22.75 11.34 -8.50
C CYS A 664 23.68 11.64 -9.68
N GLU A 665 24.08 12.91 -9.78
CA GLU A 665 25.02 13.47 -10.75
C GLU A 665 26.01 14.36 -10.00
N GLY A 666 27.25 14.47 -10.51
CA GLY A 666 28.34 15.18 -9.84
C GLY A 666 29.49 14.23 -9.48
N GLU A 667 30.31 14.63 -8.50
CA GLU A 667 31.44 13.85 -8.00
C GLU A 667 31.09 13.20 -6.66
N LEU A 668 31.25 11.89 -6.58
CA LEU A 668 31.13 11.11 -5.34
C LEU A 668 32.21 10.02 -5.36
N ARG A 669 33.25 10.20 -4.54
CA ARG A 669 34.39 9.29 -4.44
C ARG A 669 34.57 8.81 -3.00
N PHE A 670 34.82 7.52 -2.85
CA PHE A 670 35.25 6.91 -1.61
C PHE A 670 36.64 6.30 -1.82
N ARG A 671 37.64 6.76 -1.07
CA ARG A 671 39.05 6.58 -1.38
C ARG A 671 39.30 7.06 -2.82
N GLU A 672 39.93 6.22 -3.66
CA GLU A 672 40.16 6.50 -5.08
C GLU A 672 39.03 6.02 -6.01
N THR A 673 37.94 5.44 -5.46
CA THR A 673 36.88 4.81 -6.27
C THR A 673 35.68 5.73 -6.43
N SER A 674 35.27 6.00 -7.68
CA SER A 674 34.01 6.68 -8.00
C SER A 674 32.81 5.79 -7.67
N MET A 675 31.81 6.33 -6.97
CA MET A 675 30.59 5.61 -6.60
C MET A 675 29.39 5.95 -7.48
N ILE A 676 29.51 6.92 -8.39
CA ILE A 676 28.42 7.32 -9.28
C ILE A 676 28.01 6.14 -10.16
N GLY A 677 26.72 5.79 -10.12
CA GLY A 677 26.14 4.68 -10.89
C GLY A 677 26.40 3.28 -10.32
N MET A 678 27.14 3.15 -9.22
CA MET A 678 27.33 1.86 -8.55
C MET A 678 26.05 1.40 -7.86
N ARG A 679 25.84 0.08 -7.84
CA ARG A 679 24.72 -0.54 -7.12
C ARG A 679 25.00 -0.55 -5.61
N PRO A 680 23.98 -0.46 -4.75
CA PRO A 680 24.16 -0.40 -3.28
C PRO A 680 25.05 -1.49 -2.68
N PHE A 681 24.94 -2.74 -3.18
CA PHE A 681 25.77 -3.85 -2.68
C PHE A 681 27.26 -3.74 -3.07
N GLN A 682 27.57 -3.05 -4.18
CA GLN A 682 28.96 -2.77 -4.57
C GLN A 682 29.56 -1.73 -3.63
N ILE A 683 28.79 -0.68 -3.34
CA ILE A 683 29.15 0.39 -2.41
C ILE A 683 29.37 -0.18 -1.00
N ALA A 684 28.47 -1.02 -0.51
CA ALA A 684 28.63 -1.67 0.79
C ALA A 684 29.92 -2.51 0.88
N ARG A 685 30.25 -3.25 -0.20
CA ARG A 685 31.48 -4.07 -0.27
C ARG A 685 32.78 -3.27 -0.29
N LEU A 686 32.74 -1.98 -0.67
CA LEU A 686 33.87 -1.06 -0.54
C LEU A 686 34.21 -0.74 0.93
N GLY A 687 33.34 -1.12 1.87
CA GLY A 687 33.51 -0.87 3.30
C GLY A 687 32.72 0.35 3.80
N ILE A 688 31.56 0.63 3.20
CA ILE A 688 30.63 1.66 3.68
C ILE A 688 29.45 0.97 4.37
N GLY A 689 29.29 1.23 5.66
CA GLY A 689 28.14 0.80 6.45
C GLY A 689 27.03 1.84 6.39
N TYR A 690 25.78 1.42 6.27
CA TYR A 690 24.63 2.31 6.31
C TYR A 690 23.62 1.84 7.36
N VAL A 691 23.24 2.77 8.24
CA VAL A 691 22.20 2.59 9.24
C VAL A 691 21.09 3.59 8.92
N PRO A 692 20.00 3.15 8.26
CA PRO A 692 18.88 4.02 7.94
C PRO A 692 18.07 4.43 9.17
N GLU A 693 17.27 5.49 9.01
CA GLU A 693 16.23 5.92 9.97
C GLU A 693 15.21 4.80 10.18
N THR A 694 14.79 4.16 9.09
CA THR A 694 13.98 2.94 9.14
C THR A 694 14.83 1.81 9.71
N ARG A 695 14.38 1.25 10.83
CA ARG A 695 15.05 0.14 11.53
C ARG A 695 14.93 -1.14 10.69
N ASP A 696 15.74 -1.26 9.64
CA ASP A 696 15.66 -2.30 8.59
C ASP A 696 16.21 -3.66 9.06
N ALA A 697 15.84 -4.11 10.26
CA ALA A 697 16.15 -5.46 10.73
C ALA A 697 15.30 -6.49 9.97
N PHE A 698 15.83 -7.68 9.68
CA PHE A 698 15.07 -8.77 9.05
C PHE A 698 14.15 -9.40 10.11
N PRO A 699 12.83 -9.09 10.12
CA PRO A 699 11.99 -9.30 11.29
C PRO A 699 11.69 -10.79 11.54
N THR A 700 11.81 -11.63 10.50
CA THR A 700 11.56 -13.07 10.55
C THR A 700 12.76 -13.87 11.05
N LEU A 701 13.96 -13.31 10.98
CA LEU A 701 15.22 -13.93 11.41
C LEU A 701 15.49 -13.66 12.88
N SER A 702 16.27 -14.53 13.53
CA SER A 702 16.71 -14.28 14.90
C SER A 702 17.67 -13.10 14.98
N VAL A 703 17.88 -12.56 16.18
CA VAL A 703 18.90 -11.52 16.43
C VAL A 703 20.28 -12.01 16.00
N ARG A 704 20.63 -13.25 16.34
CA ARG A 704 21.89 -13.88 15.93
C ARG A 704 22.01 -13.96 14.42
N ASP A 705 20.98 -14.46 13.72
CA ASP A 705 21.00 -14.58 12.26
C ASP A 705 21.12 -13.21 11.58
N ASN A 706 20.48 -12.18 12.14
CA ASN A 706 20.62 -10.81 11.64
C ASN A 706 22.06 -10.30 11.73
N LEU A 707 22.78 -10.61 12.82
CA LEU A 707 24.18 -10.22 12.98
C LEU A 707 25.09 -11.01 12.03
N LEU A 708 24.87 -12.32 11.91
CA LEU A 708 25.63 -13.19 11.01
C LEU A 708 25.49 -12.77 9.53
N LEU A 709 24.34 -12.22 9.12
CA LEU A 709 24.17 -11.68 7.77
C LEU A 709 25.08 -10.49 7.45
N GLY A 710 25.48 -9.73 8.47
CA GLY A 710 26.41 -8.62 8.31
C GLY A 710 27.87 -9.06 8.38
N GLU A 711 28.16 -10.27 8.86
CA GLU A 711 29.51 -10.72 9.14
C GLU A 711 30.31 -10.92 7.85
N ARG A 712 31.51 -10.33 7.83
CA ARG A 712 32.50 -10.52 6.76
C ARG A 712 33.66 -11.34 7.29
N ALA A 713 34.10 -12.34 6.51
CA ALA A 713 35.29 -13.13 6.85
C ALA A 713 36.51 -12.20 7.02
N GLY A 714 37.16 -12.27 8.19
CA GLY A 714 38.28 -11.40 8.55
C GLY A 714 37.89 -10.01 9.08
N SER A 715 36.62 -9.78 9.42
CA SER A 715 36.15 -8.53 10.04
C SER A 715 36.85 -8.27 11.39
N ARG A 716 37.23 -7.01 11.63
CA ARG A 716 37.68 -6.52 12.94
C ARG A 716 36.59 -6.56 14.02
N PHE A 717 35.33 -6.71 13.61
CA PHE A 717 34.17 -6.69 14.47
C PHE A 717 33.48 -8.05 14.44
N THR A 718 33.57 -8.77 15.56
CA THR A 718 33.01 -10.11 15.72
C THR A 718 31.61 -10.08 16.33
N LEU A 719 30.91 -11.21 16.29
CA LEU A 719 29.64 -11.39 16.99
C LEU A 719 29.78 -11.12 18.50
N ASP A 720 30.90 -11.50 19.11
CA ASP A 720 31.15 -11.28 20.53
C ASP A 720 31.37 -9.80 20.85
N ASP A 721 31.99 -9.04 19.94
CA ASP A 721 32.09 -7.58 20.05
C ASP A 721 30.70 -6.91 19.99
N ALA A 722 29.82 -7.41 19.12
CA ALA A 722 28.44 -6.95 19.03
C ALA A 722 27.69 -7.16 20.35
N TYR A 723 27.89 -8.31 20.99
CA TYR A 723 27.30 -8.64 22.28
C TYR A 723 27.94 -7.90 23.45
N ALA A 724 29.23 -7.57 23.38
CA ALA A 724 29.88 -6.74 24.38
C ALA A 724 29.37 -5.29 24.34
N LEU A 725 29.16 -4.74 23.13
CA LEU A 725 28.64 -3.38 22.95
C LEU A 725 27.13 -3.27 23.25
N PHE A 726 26.37 -4.31 22.90
CA PHE A 726 24.93 -4.36 23.13
C PHE A 726 24.53 -5.67 23.86
N PRO A 727 24.73 -5.74 25.20
CA PRO A 727 24.43 -6.96 25.98
C PRO A 727 23.00 -7.48 25.82
N VAL A 728 22.03 -6.57 25.63
CA VAL A 728 20.63 -6.92 25.38
C VAL A 728 20.42 -7.78 24.12
N LEU A 729 21.29 -7.65 23.11
CA LEU A 729 21.24 -8.50 21.92
C LEU A 729 21.70 -9.93 22.22
N ARG A 730 22.60 -10.11 23.20
CA ARG A 730 23.06 -11.43 23.66
C ARG A 730 21.94 -12.18 24.36
N GLU A 731 21.25 -11.51 25.29
CA GLU A 731 20.11 -12.06 26.02
C GLU A 731 18.98 -12.49 25.07
N ARG A 732 18.87 -11.82 23.92
CA ARG A 732 17.83 -12.05 22.91
C ARG A 732 18.32 -12.71 21.64
N ALA A 733 19.48 -13.35 21.65
CA ALA A 733 20.12 -13.92 20.45
C ALA A 733 19.18 -14.83 19.62
N ALA A 734 18.37 -15.66 20.28
CA ALA A 734 17.43 -16.58 19.64
C ALA A 734 16.04 -15.97 19.31
N VAL A 735 15.76 -14.75 19.78
CA VAL A 735 14.47 -14.09 19.57
C VAL A 735 14.41 -13.55 18.13
N LYS A 736 13.23 -13.61 17.50
CA LYS A 736 13.02 -12.99 16.19
C LYS A 736 13.14 -11.47 16.28
N ALA A 737 13.87 -10.84 15.36
CA ALA A 737 14.10 -9.40 15.37
C ALA A 737 12.81 -8.57 15.34
N GLY A 738 11.74 -9.09 14.72
CA GLY A 738 10.42 -8.44 14.71
C GLY A 738 9.72 -8.34 16.07
N ALA A 739 10.17 -9.12 17.06
CA ALA A 739 9.65 -9.06 18.44
C ALA A 739 10.46 -8.13 19.36
N LEU A 740 11.58 -7.57 18.86
CA LEU A 740 12.36 -6.59 19.59
C LEU A 740 11.62 -5.25 19.68
N SER A 741 11.90 -4.49 20.74
CA SER A 741 11.49 -3.09 20.84
C SER A 741 12.21 -2.25 19.77
N GLY A 742 11.64 -1.09 19.43
CA GLY A 742 12.25 -0.21 18.43
C GLY A 742 13.69 0.19 18.73
N GLY A 743 14.05 0.38 20.00
CA GLY A 743 15.44 0.68 20.38
C GLY A 743 16.38 -0.53 20.24
N GLU A 744 15.89 -1.72 20.56
CA GLU A 744 16.63 -2.96 20.33
C GLU A 744 16.83 -3.26 18.84
N GLN A 745 15.84 -2.93 18.00
CA GLN A 745 15.99 -3.03 16.55
C GLN A 745 17.02 -2.03 16.00
N GLN A 746 17.10 -0.82 16.57
CA GLN A 746 18.13 0.16 16.20
C GLN A 746 19.53 -0.35 16.54
N MET A 747 19.72 -0.88 17.76
CA MET A 747 20.99 -1.50 18.17
C MET A 747 21.37 -2.66 17.26
N LEU A 748 20.40 -3.52 16.90
CA LEU A 748 20.63 -4.63 15.99
C LEU A 748 21.05 -4.14 14.59
N SER A 749 20.39 -3.11 14.06
CA SER A 749 20.73 -2.52 12.76
C SER A 749 22.15 -1.94 12.76
N LEU A 750 22.50 -1.19 13.81
CA LEU A 750 23.83 -0.64 14.03
C LEU A 750 24.88 -1.76 14.14
N ALA A 751 24.69 -2.72 15.04
CA ALA A 751 25.59 -3.86 15.23
C ALA A 751 25.81 -4.68 13.95
N ARG A 752 24.76 -4.88 13.15
CA ARG A 752 24.86 -5.56 11.85
C ARG A 752 25.66 -4.76 10.83
N ALA A 753 25.50 -3.43 10.78
CA ALA A 753 26.31 -2.58 9.90
C ALA A 753 27.80 -2.63 10.29
N LEU A 754 28.10 -2.76 11.59
CA LEU A 754 29.46 -2.89 12.10
C LEU A 754 30.11 -4.24 11.80
N ALA A 755 29.33 -5.32 11.80
CA ALA A 755 29.82 -6.65 11.43
C ALA A 755 30.40 -6.73 10.01
N GLY A 756 30.04 -5.78 9.13
CA GLY A 756 30.56 -5.65 7.76
C GLY A 756 31.95 -5.02 7.65
N ASP A 757 32.61 -4.74 8.77
CA ASP A 757 33.89 -4.04 8.90
C ASP A 757 33.99 -2.70 8.13
N PRO A 758 33.10 -1.74 8.42
CA PRO A 758 33.08 -0.48 7.68
C PRO A 758 34.30 0.38 8.01
N SER A 759 34.84 1.05 6.97
CA SER A 759 35.79 2.16 7.11
C SER A 759 35.07 3.52 7.19
N LEU A 760 33.84 3.59 6.70
CA LEU A 760 32.92 4.71 6.86
C LEU A 760 31.54 4.17 7.25
N ILE A 761 30.92 4.74 8.28
CA ILE A 761 29.53 4.44 8.63
C ILE A 761 28.67 5.70 8.49
N VAL A 762 27.57 5.56 7.76
CA VAL A 762 26.55 6.60 7.60
C VAL A 762 25.38 6.23 8.49
N VAL A 763 25.06 7.07 9.47
CA VAL A 763 24.05 6.80 10.48
C VAL A 763 22.97 7.87 10.40
N ASP A 764 21.76 7.47 9.99
CA ASP A 764 20.62 8.35 9.77
C ASP A 764 19.69 8.34 11.00
N GLU A 765 19.61 9.48 11.69
CA GLU A 765 18.77 9.75 12.86
C GLU A 765 18.78 8.67 13.97
N PRO A 766 19.96 8.27 14.49
CA PRO A 766 20.06 7.13 15.40
C PRO A 766 19.38 7.35 16.76
N GLY A 767 19.16 8.60 17.16
CA GLY A 767 18.54 8.94 18.45
C GLY A 767 17.02 8.98 18.43
N GLU A 768 16.38 8.90 17.25
CA GLU A 768 14.94 9.11 17.15
C GLU A 768 14.15 7.96 17.82
N GLY A 769 13.23 8.32 18.71
CA GLY A 769 12.38 7.35 19.43
C GLY A 769 13.11 6.48 20.47
N LEU A 770 14.39 6.76 20.77
CA LEU A 770 15.17 6.06 21.79
C LEU A 770 15.04 6.71 23.18
N ALA A 771 15.16 5.90 24.23
CA ALA A 771 15.29 6.39 25.59
C ALA A 771 16.66 7.08 25.80
N PRO A 772 16.79 8.09 26.69
CA PRO A 772 18.05 8.83 26.88
C PRO A 772 19.26 7.95 27.17
N GLN A 773 19.09 6.90 27.99
CA GLN A 773 20.15 5.94 28.29
C GLN A 773 20.62 5.17 27.04
N MET A 774 19.70 4.88 26.13
CA MET A 774 20.01 4.20 24.87
C MET A 774 20.74 5.12 23.89
N VAL A 775 20.35 6.40 23.83
CA VAL A 775 21.08 7.43 23.07
C VAL A 775 22.53 7.53 23.55
N ALA A 776 22.75 7.54 24.88
CA ALA A 776 24.08 7.55 25.46
C ALA A 776 24.89 6.29 25.09
N GLN A 777 24.26 5.10 25.11
CA GLN A 777 24.90 3.85 24.70
C GLN A 777 25.29 3.84 23.22
N VAL A 778 24.41 4.30 22.34
CA VAL A 778 24.72 4.46 20.90
C VAL A 778 25.85 5.48 20.70
N GLY A 779 25.82 6.61 21.41
CA GLY A 779 26.88 7.60 21.36
C GLY A 779 28.24 7.05 21.81
N ALA A 780 28.29 6.30 22.91
CA ALA A 780 29.51 5.65 23.39
C ALA A 780 30.05 4.60 22.40
N CYS A 781 29.16 3.82 21.77
CA CYS A 781 29.54 2.89 20.71
C CYS A 781 30.16 3.61 19.52
N LEU A 782 29.52 4.69 19.04
CA LEU A 782 30.05 5.48 17.93
C LEU A 782 31.39 6.15 18.29
N ALA A 783 31.57 6.61 19.53
CA ALA A 783 32.84 7.17 20.00
C ALA A 783 33.96 6.12 19.94
N THR A 784 33.68 4.91 20.44
CA THR A 784 34.61 3.77 20.39
C THR A 784 35.03 3.43 18.96
N LEU A 785 34.12 3.53 17.99
CA LEU A 785 34.40 3.25 16.59
C LEU A 785 35.26 4.33 15.93
N ARG A 786 34.96 5.60 16.22
CA ARG A 786 35.78 6.74 15.80
C ARG A 786 37.21 6.58 16.32
N ASP A 787 37.38 6.21 17.59
CA ASP A 787 38.69 6.00 18.21
C ASP A 787 39.44 4.81 17.59
N ARG A 788 38.73 3.85 17.00
CA ARG A 788 39.28 2.74 16.19
C ARG A 788 39.55 3.14 14.72
N GLY A 789 39.42 4.41 14.37
CA GLY A 789 39.71 4.97 13.04
C GLY A 789 38.58 4.83 12.01
N VAL A 790 37.36 4.49 12.42
CA VAL A 790 36.19 4.46 11.53
C VAL A 790 35.66 5.88 11.31
N ALA A 791 35.51 6.31 10.07
CA ALA A 791 34.88 7.59 9.76
C ALA A 791 33.35 7.50 9.97
N ILE A 792 32.74 8.57 10.47
CA ILE A 792 31.31 8.60 10.81
C ILE A 792 30.65 9.79 10.15
N LEU A 793 29.62 9.54 9.32
CA LEU A 793 28.67 10.57 8.90
C LEU A 793 27.38 10.38 9.73
N LEU A 794 27.16 11.27 10.68
CA LEU A 794 26.03 11.24 11.57
C LEU A 794 24.97 12.26 11.13
N ILE A 795 23.77 11.82 10.79
CA ILE A 795 22.64 12.71 10.56
C ILE A 795 21.82 12.78 11.83
N GLU A 796 21.67 13.97 12.41
CA GLU A 796 20.97 14.15 13.69
C GLU A 796 20.19 15.47 13.71
N GLU A 797 19.12 15.53 14.50
CA GLU A 797 18.40 16.78 14.80
C GLU A 797 18.86 17.47 16.11
N ARG A 798 19.31 16.70 17.12
CA ARG A 798 19.42 17.17 18.52
C ARG A 798 20.85 17.39 19.03
N LEU A 799 21.86 17.33 18.17
CA LEU A 799 23.27 17.57 18.49
C LEU A 799 23.84 16.75 19.67
N THR A 800 23.09 15.78 20.21
CA THR A 800 23.40 15.16 21.48
C THR A 800 24.52 14.15 21.29
N ILE A 801 24.41 13.32 20.25
CA ILE A 801 25.46 12.36 19.89
C ILE A 801 26.62 13.11 19.23
N ALA A 802 26.34 14.11 18.40
CA ALA A 802 27.38 14.95 17.80
C ALA A 802 28.36 15.55 18.84
N ARG A 803 27.85 16.01 19.99
CA ARG A 803 28.67 16.49 21.13
C ARG A 803 29.54 15.39 21.74
N MET A 804 28.99 14.19 21.91
CA MET A 804 29.74 13.04 22.46
C MET A 804 30.88 12.60 21.53
N LEU A 805 30.71 12.81 20.22
CA LEU A 805 31.68 12.45 19.18
C LEU A 805 32.67 13.55 18.83
N ASP A 806 32.66 14.69 19.53
CA ASP A 806 33.44 15.89 19.17
C ASP A 806 33.42 16.15 17.65
N ALA A 807 32.23 15.98 17.05
CA ALA A 807 32.10 15.89 15.61
C ALA A 807 32.26 17.29 14.97
N ARG A 808 32.91 17.34 13.80
CA ARG A 808 32.74 18.48 12.89
C ARG A 808 31.27 18.56 12.51
N VAL A 809 30.75 19.77 12.29
CA VAL A 809 29.34 19.99 12.00
C VAL A 809 29.17 20.65 10.64
N ALA A 810 28.28 20.07 9.83
CA ALA A 810 27.79 20.67 8.60
C ALA A 810 26.29 20.99 8.71
N VAL A 811 25.89 22.20 8.32
CA VAL A 811 24.47 22.61 8.27
C VAL A 811 23.98 22.62 6.83
N MET A 812 22.92 21.85 6.56
CA MET A 812 22.31 21.71 5.25
C MET A 812 20.95 22.41 5.19
N TRP A 813 20.74 23.18 4.13
CA TRP A 813 19.47 23.84 3.83
C TRP A 813 19.17 23.83 2.33
N ARG A 814 17.95 23.42 1.97
CA ARG A 814 17.47 23.30 0.57
C ARG A 814 18.48 22.60 -0.34
N GLY A 815 19.01 21.45 0.09
CA GLY A 815 19.89 20.61 -0.72
C GLY A 815 21.30 21.17 -0.94
N VAL A 816 21.76 22.13 -0.12
CA VAL A 816 23.11 22.73 -0.18
C VAL A 816 23.67 22.83 1.25
N VAL A 817 24.98 22.62 1.41
CA VAL A 817 25.70 22.83 2.69
C VAL A 817 26.00 24.32 2.83
N ARG A 818 25.50 24.93 3.91
CA ARG A 818 25.63 26.38 4.20
C ARG A 818 26.70 26.69 5.23
N PHE A 819 27.03 25.72 6.06
CA PHE A 819 28.07 25.81 7.08
C PHE A 819 28.80 24.47 7.15
N ASP A 820 30.12 24.52 7.34
CA ASP A 820 30.98 23.37 7.57
C ASP A 820 32.13 23.83 8.49
N GLY A 821 32.17 23.34 9.72
CA GLY A 821 33.12 23.79 10.74
C GLY A 821 32.98 23.06 12.07
N SER A 822 33.78 23.42 13.07
CA SER A 822 33.70 22.80 14.40
C SER A 822 32.39 23.12 15.12
N LEU A 823 32.00 22.29 16.08
CA LEU A 823 30.82 22.54 16.91
C LEU A 823 30.92 23.88 17.65
N ALA A 824 32.09 24.22 18.19
CA ALA A 824 32.33 25.50 18.85
C ALA A 824 32.17 26.69 17.89
N ALA A 825 32.60 26.56 16.63
CA ALA A 825 32.41 27.59 15.62
C ALA A 825 30.93 27.77 15.21
N LEU A 826 30.13 26.69 15.26
CA LEU A 826 28.69 26.78 15.04
C LEU A 826 27.99 27.49 16.21
N GLU A 827 28.36 27.16 17.45
CA GLU A 827 27.78 27.78 18.66
C GLU A 827 28.07 29.28 18.74
N GLN A 828 29.24 29.71 18.27
CA GLN A 828 29.62 31.12 18.18
C GLN A 828 28.93 31.88 17.03
N ASN A 829 28.34 31.17 16.07
CA ASN A 829 27.72 31.76 14.90
C ASN A 829 26.19 31.84 15.10
N GLU A 830 25.78 32.81 15.92
CA GLU A 830 24.36 33.07 16.21
C GLU A 830 23.53 33.28 14.94
N GLN A 831 24.11 33.85 13.89
CA GLN A 831 23.43 34.05 12.61
C GLN A 831 23.08 32.71 11.94
N VAL A 832 24.01 31.75 11.89
CA VAL A 832 23.74 30.42 11.32
C VAL A 832 22.74 29.62 12.17
N MET A 833 22.88 29.72 13.49
CA MET A 833 21.95 29.11 14.45
C MET A 833 20.54 29.71 14.33
N HIS A 834 20.42 31.03 14.15
CA HIS A 834 19.13 31.71 14.07
C HIS A 834 18.48 31.56 12.69
N GLU A 835 19.24 31.73 11.61
CA GLU A 835 18.76 31.73 10.22
C GLU A 835 18.41 30.32 9.72
N TRP A 836 19.16 29.30 10.13
CA TRP A 836 19.02 27.93 9.62
C TRP A 836 18.52 26.90 10.64
N LEU A 837 18.63 27.17 11.95
CA LEU A 837 18.27 26.21 13.03
C LEU A 837 17.17 26.71 14.00
N SER A 838 16.91 28.02 14.13
CA SER A 838 15.89 28.55 15.07
C SER A 838 14.46 28.60 14.50
N VAL A 839 13.46 28.62 15.40
CA VAL A 839 12.04 28.72 15.07
C VAL A 839 11.55 30.15 15.27
N GLY A 840 11.51 30.93 14.18
CA GLY A 840 10.56 32.02 13.98
C GLY A 840 11.04 33.45 14.30
N ALA A 841 11.25 34.23 13.25
CA ALA A 841 10.60 35.52 13.12
C ALA A 841 10.08 35.61 11.68
N SER A 842 8.79 35.88 11.54
CA SER A 842 8.17 36.24 10.27
C SER A 842 8.83 37.51 9.75
N ASP A 843 9.52 37.39 8.63
CA ASP A 843 9.92 38.55 7.83
C ASP A 843 8.66 39.05 7.11
N ASN A 844 7.88 39.85 7.84
CA ASN A 844 6.76 40.61 7.30
C ASN A 844 7.28 42.02 6.97
N SER A 845 8.18 42.11 6.00
CA SER A 845 8.50 43.36 5.32
C SER A 845 9.22 43.10 4.00
N ARG A 846 8.45 42.81 2.93
CA ARG A 846 8.43 43.56 1.66
C ARG A 846 7.51 42.89 0.65
#